data_AF-A0A8J6HVW9-F1
#
_entry.id   AF-A0A8J6HVW9-F1
#
_cell.length_a   1.000
_cell.length_b   1.000
_cell.length_c   1.000
_cell.angle_alpha   90.00
_cell.angle_beta   90.00
_cell.angle_gamma   90.00
#
_symmetry.space_group_name_H-M   'P 1'
#
loop_
_entity.id
_entity.type
_entity.pdbx_description
1 polymer ?
#
loop_
_entity_poly.entity_id
_entity_poly.type
_entity_poly.pdbx_seq_one_letter_code
_entity_poly.pdbx_strand_id
1 'polypeptide(L)'
;MLTMATRKLARFHASSLILEERISEGGGKPYRLIDAYSDYFKEPLFFEDRKHLGARQFATGIKSVYDAIDLFPELQTKPNKDNFRKFWPTFKKLFYSVIKTSDRYRNVLSHGDLWTSNMLVHFDETDTPDDCVLIDFQIVRYCPPAYDLLSILHLTTDRATRLKHETELLRIYYDELSRVLLFYGYRVDDIYPIEDFLGCVKYMKPQMVMQAAIDCVLTMCTPEEINSFLTNEEVCRRVYFEDRKEFMVAMCQKSSLYKTRLRECILDVEASSPLQSIEKMSEFQCFTMQDCDAVARKCLNTDNEETVSFTVVRLPDENVLVKITVNHDCQEKTLNFFAKCTPNEPKINRILFDDFKKTIPRFDPKITPKLFHGRSDFLLFEDLTWQGFKNYNSESGFFSLEHVRVALGVLVKFHAGKHKVIHSVVDVEKKVATDLISSLLKDKNQDDSFKVVEDLNERQLSKKFRRTLCHGNRIRENIMFKCDQKVPSESRLINFRSKQYSPPMCAVLQVIFFNTNEDFRQHYFHSLLAHYHECLKDELEKYCLDIDHILSLEDLQLGVHNFLPLVKLQAALHQQNCQKDMTLRELKELLNCPLLPKEDCFSIIQNKFHTTNYEFLFFKLTPLDEVNGFLGDYYKLQIKIRRQKEEIINCFIKCMPKGTASKQVVQDGSSFIKETFLYKTLVQKFCEEGIDTIDECLPACYFQRQEDLLVFEDMSLLNYRSLSALKPFDLEMLSMFVIKLQSFTEEFFRIFKESIILGSATHSGARMMATGVKGVFDATSLYPELQTKTNQENLNKHRSKLTELFYSVITASDRFRNVLIYGDLWSSNILVQLDEDKPLDCRFIDFQLLRYCPTSHNLLSLLHLTTDRTTTLQHEETIKHLHYDELSQVLKSHNCDISKTYPYDELVGAIDYMRVEMVLQAAMYTMFNMCTPEDIASLLTDEETCNRFFFEDRIDFLARMCQKSHIYKTRLGERLLDVPISTLQWAWSERGVGKPDTQ
;
A
#
# COMPACT_ATOMS: atom_id res chain seq x y z
N MET A 1 3.61 21.48 -43.40
CA MET A 1 3.50 20.37 -42.41
C MET A 1 4.47 20.49 -41.24
N LEU A 2 5.78 20.18 -41.37
CA LEU A 2 6.73 20.19 -40.22
C LEU A 2 6.72 21.50 -39.42
N THR A 3 6.84 22.65 -40.11
CA THR A 3 6.75 23.98 -39.48
C THR A 3 5.46 24.18 -38.68
N MET A 4 4.33 23.68 -39.18
CA MET A 4 3.03 23.81 -38.51
C MET A 4 2.96 22.91 -37.27
N ALA A 5 3.39 21.65 -37.40
CA ALA A 5 3.49 20.71 -36.28
C ALA A 5 4.42 21.25 -35.18
N THR A 6 5.59 21.78 -35.56
CA THR A 6 6.54 22.42 -34.64
C THR A 6 5.93 23.63 -33.91
N ARG A 7 5.18 24.49 -34.60
CA ARG A 7 4.47 25.62 -33.97
C ARG A 7 3.33 25.16 -33.06
N LYS A 8 2.56 24.15 -33.47
CA LYS A 8 1.49 23.55 -32.64
C LYS A 8 2.06 22.94 -31.37
N LEU A 9 3.19 22.23 -31.49
CA LEU A 9 3.94 21.68 -30.36
C LEU A 9 4.47 22.79 -29.43
N ALA A 10 5.03 23.87 -29.97
CA ALA A 10 5.47 25.02 -29.17
C ALA A 10 4.32 25.63 -28.35
N ARG A 11 3.13 25.76 -28.95
CA ARG A 11 1.91 26.23 -28.24
C ARG A 11 1.47 25.25 -27.15
N PHE A 12 1.52 23.95 -27.42
CA PHE A 12 1.21 22.92 -26.44
C PHE A 12 2.16 22.99 -25.23
N HIS A 13 3.47 23.03 -25.46
CA HIS A 13 4.48 23.18 -24.42
C HIS A 13 4.32 24.51 -23.65
N ALA A 14 4.11 25.63 -24.35
CA ALA A 14 3.86 26.93 -23.73
C ALA A 14 2.66 26.89 -22.79
N SER A 15 1.59 26.19 -23.14
CA SER A 15 0.39 26.10 -22.32
C SER A 15 0.68 25.52 -20.94
N SER A 16 1.53 24.49 -20.87
CA SER A 16 1.97 23.92 -19.59
C SER A 16 2.84 24.88 -18.77
N LEU A 17 3.74 25.62 -19.43
CA LEU A 17 4.57 26.63 -18.76
C LEU A 17 3.73 27.79 -18.23
N ILE A 18 2.79 28.31 -19.03
CA ILE A 18 1.89 29.41 -18.63
C ILE A 18 1.06 29.01 -17.41
N LEU A 19 0.51 27.79 -17.41
CA LEU A 19 -0.25 27.30 -16.27
C LEU A 19 0.62 27.25 -15.01
N GLU A 20 1.86 26.77 -15.13
CA GLU A 20 2.80 26.71 -14.02
C GLU A 20 3.19 28.08 -13.48
N GLU A 21 3.55 29.02 -14.36
CA GLU A 21 3.94 30.36 -13.94
C GLU A 21 2.76 31.13 -13.33
N ARG A 22 1.55 31.02 -13.89
CA ARG A 22 0.36 31.67 -13.36
C ARG A 22 0.00 31.18 -11.95
N ILE A 23 0.12 29.88 -11.69
CA ILE A 23 -0.12 29.32 -10.35
C ILE A 23 1.01 29.74 -9.39
N SER A 24 2.25 29.84 -9.89
CA SER A 24 3.41 30.25 -9.10
C SER A 24 3.30 31.67 -8.54
N GLU A 25 2.68 32.60 -9.27
CA GLU A 25 2.50 34.00 -8.86
C GLU A 25 1.69 34.17 -7.57
N GLY A 26 0.78 33.24 -7.25
CA GLY A 26 -0.08 33.31 -6.06
C GLY A 26 0.45 32.59 -4.81
N GLY A 27 1.52 31.80 -4.91
CA GLY A 27 1.86 30.75 -3.93
C GLY A 27 3.18 30.89 -3.16
N GLY A 28 3.98 31.93 -3.40
CA GLY A 28 5.30 32.12 -2.74
C GLY A 28 6.37 31.05 -3.05
N LYS A 29 6.05 30.05 -3.88
CA LYS A 29 6.98 29.02 -4.41
C LYS A 29 6.63 28.67 -5.86
N PRO A 30 7.61 28.29 -6.70
CA PRO A 30 7.35 27.84 -8.06
C PRO A 30 6.51 26.55 -8.07
N TYR A 31 5.36 26.59 -8.71
CA TYR A 31 4.50 25.44 -8.96
C TYR A 31 4.98 24.69 -10.22
N ARG A 32 5.04 23.36 -10.16
CA ARG A 32 5.33 22.49 -11.30
C ARG A 32 4.28 21.38 -11.40
N LEU A 33 3.88 21.02 -12.62
CA LEU A 33 2.82 20.02 -12.83
C LEU A 33 3.14 18.67 -12.18
N ILE A 34 4.42 18.29 -12.17
CA ILE A 34 4.89 17.06 -11.53
C ILE A 34 4.61 17.02 -10.02
N ASP A 35 4.48 18.16 -9.35
CA ASP A 35 4.29 18.21 -7.89
C ASP A 35 2.86 17.83 -7.47
N ALA A 36 1.89 18.02 -8.36
CA ALA A 36 0.48 17.70 -8.15
C ALA A 36 0.03 16.45 -8.90
N TYR A 37 0.63 16.15 -10.06
CA TYR A 37 0.14 15.13 -10.99
C TYR A 37 1.18 14.03 -11.27
N SER A 38 2.11 13.76 -10.34
CA SER A 38 3.20 12.80 -10.56
C SER A 38 2.78 11.40 -10.99
N ASP A 39 1.60 10.94 -10.58
CA ASP A 39 1.11 9.61 -10.95
C ASP A 39 0.78 9.49 -12.44
N TYR A 40 0.38 10.59 -13.08
CA TYR A 40 0.02 10.63 -14.50
C TYR A 40 1.24 10.75 -15.43
N PHE A 41 2.43 11.04 -14.90
CA PHE A 41 3.67 11.19 -15.68
C PHE A 41 4.63 9.99 -15.53
N LYS A 42 4.16 8.86 -14.98
CA LYS A 42 4.95 7.64 -14.84
C LYS A 42 5.19 6.99 -16.20
N GLU A 43 6.44 6.62 -16.48
CA GLU A 43 6.84 5.94 -17.72
C GLU A 43 6.13 4.58 -17.87
N PRO A 44 5.28 4.39 -18.90
CA PRO A 44 4.49 3.17 -19.05
C PRO A 44 5.11 2.13 -20.00
N LEU A 45 6.19 2.44 -20.74
CA LEU A 45 6.76 1.56 -21.76
C LEU A 45 8.21 1.15 -21.46
N PHE A 46 9.06 2.09 -21.03
CA PHE A 46 10.50 1.86 -20.91
C PHE A 46 10.95 1.54 -19.49
N PHE A 47 11.08 0.25 -19.18
CA PHE A 47 11.50 -0.26 -17.86
C PHE A 47 12.91 -0.83 -17.86
N GLU A 48 13.64 -0.63 -16.75
CA GLU A 48 14.99 -1.20 -16.59
C GLU A 48 14.98 -2.70 -16.22
N ASP A 49 13.88 -3.18 -15.61
CA ASP A 49 13.71 -4.58 -15.20
C ASP A 49 13.54 -5.50 -16.41
N ARG A 50 14.50 -6.41 -16.62
CA ARG A 50 14.51 -7.36 -17.74
C ARG A 50 13.31 -8.32 -17.76
N LYS A 51 12.60 -8.51 -16.64
CA LYS A 51 11.37 -9.32 -16.59
C LYS A 51 10.17 -8.57 -17.17
N HIS A 52 10.19 -7.24 -17.17
CA HIS A 52 9.11 -6.43 -17.74
C HIS A 52 9.04 -6.59 -19.26
N LEU A 53 7.83 -6.73 -19.80
CA LEU A 53 7.62 -6.92 -21.24
C LEU A 53 8.19 -5.76 -22.07
N GLY A 54 8.02 -4.52 -21.61
CA GLY A 54 8.61 -3.33 -22.24
C GLY A 54 10.16 -3.35 -22.27
N ALA A 55 10.81 -3.86 -21.22
CA ALA A 55 12.27 -3.99 -21.21
C ALA A 55 12.77 -5.04 -22.20
N ARG A 56 12.00 -6.14 -22.34
CA ARG A 56 12.25 -7.17 -23.37
C ARG A 56 12.04 -6.61 -24.77
N GLN A 57 10.93 -5.90 -25.00
CA GLN A 57 10.62 -5.27 -26.28
C GLN A 57 11.71 -4.28 -26.70
N PHE A 58 12.15 -3.44 -25.77
CA PHE A 58 13.25 -2.51 -25.99
C PHE A 58 14.55 -3.25 -26.31
N ALA A 59 14.91 -4.29 -25.53
CA ALA A 59 16.09 -5.14 -25.78
C ALA A 59 16.07 -5.77 -27.18
N THR A 60 14.91 -6.25 -27.64
CA THR A 60 14.72 -6.76 -29.00
C THR A 60 14.90 -5.67 -30.05
N GLY A 61 14.37 -4.47 -29.79
CA GLY A 61 14.60 -3.29 -30.64
C GLY A 61 16.09 -2.94 -30.78
N ILE A 62 16.84 -2.92 -29.69
CA ILE A 62 18.29 -2.68 -29.70
C ILE A 62 19.01 -3.78 -30.48
N LYS A 63 18.62 -5.05 -30.27
CA LYS A 63 19.15 -6.18 -31.03
C LYS A 63 18.99 -5.95 -32.54
N SER A 64 17.82 -5.46 -32.95
CA SER A 64 17.52 -5.19 -34.36
C SER A 64 18.44 -4.13 -34.98
N VAL A 65 18.89 -3.12 -34.23
CA VAL A 65 19.88 -2.14 -34.71
C VAL A 65 21.21 -2.81 -35.03
N TYR A 66 21.67 -3.76 -34.20
CA TYR A 66 22.88 -4.54 -34.51
C TYR A 66 22.69 -5.41 -35.75
N ASP A 67 21.56 -6.10 -35.84
CA ASP A 67 21.27 -6.99 -36.97
C ASP A 67 21.14 -6.23 -38.29
N ALA A 68 20.65 -4.99 -38.25
CA ALA A 68 20.52 -4.15 -39.42
C ALA A 68 21.89 -3.76 -40.02
N ILE A 69 22.97 -3.69 -39.22
CA ILE A 69 24.33 -3.45 -39.73
C ILE A 69 24.78 -4.56 -40.71
N ASP A 70 24.34 -5.81 -40.49
CA ASP A 70 24.68 -6.91 -41.41
C ASP A 70 24.08 -6.71 -42.81
N LEU A 71 23.00 -5.93 -42.92
CA LEU A 71 22.26 -5.73 -44.16
C LEU A 71 22.95 -4.74 -45.11
N PHE A 72 23.95 -4.00 -44.62
CA PHE A 72 24.65 -2.94 -45.37
C PHE A 72 26.17 -3.19 -45.34
N PRO A 73 26.75 -3.79 -46.40
CA PRO A 73 28.17 -4.13 -46.45
C PRO A 73 29.10 -2.94 -46.17
N GLU A 74 28.71 -1.72 -46.57
CA GLU A 74 29.47 -0.51 -46.33
C GLU A 74 29.57 -0.13 -44.84
N LEU A 75 28.59 -0.54 -44.01
CA LEU A 75 28.56 -0.26 -42.57
C LEU A 75 29.36 -1.28 -41.75
N GLN A 76 29.74 -2.42 -42.34
CA GLN A 76 30.44 -3.49 -41.63
C GLN A 76 31.91 -3.14 -41.29
N THR A 77 32.52 -2.23 -42.04
CA THR A 77 33.95 -1.89 -41.88
C THR A 77 34.19 -0.74 -40.89
N LYS A 78 33.33 0.28 -40.86
CA LYS A 78 33.18 1.33 -39.83
C LYS A 78 31.79 1.96 -40.06
N PRO A 79 30.85 1.84 -39.12
CA PRO A 79 30.97 1.38 -37.73
C PRO A 79 30.72 -0.13 -37.57
N ASN A 80 31.75 -0.89 -37.20
CA ASN A 80 31.61 -2.31 -36.85
C ASN A 80 30.65 -2.47 -35.63
N LYS A 81 29.79 -3.51 -35.64
CA LYS A 81 28.96 -4.00 -34.51
C LYS A 81 29.65 -3.95 -33.14
N ASP A 82 30.93 -4.21 -33.06
CA ASP A 82 31.73 -4.17 -31.84
C ASP A 82 31.82 -2.75 -31.24
N ASN A 83 31.85 -1.71 -32.09
CA ASN A 83 31.78 -0.33 -31.63
C ASN A 83 30.43 -0.07 -30.95
N PHE A 84 29.32 -0.41 -31.61
CA PHE A 84 27.98 -0.27 -31.00
C PHE A 84 27.87 -1.05 -29.68
N ARG A 85 28.41 -2.27 -29.61
CA ARG A 85 28.40 -3.09 -28.39
C ARG A 85 29.15 -2.42 -27.24
N LYS A 86 30.27 -1.75 -27.52
CA LYS A 86 31.06 -1.03 -26.52
C LYS A 86 30.33 0.19 -25.95
N PHE A 87 29.54 0.91 -26.76
CA PHE A 87 28.82 2.10 -26.31
C PHE A 87 27.44 1.82 -25.75
N TRP A 88 26.90 0.62 -25.97
CA TRP A 88 25.57 0.23 -25.53
C TRP A 88 25.29 0.48 -24.04
N PRO A 89 26.18 0.14 -23.09
CA PRO A 89 25.93 0.44 -21.67
C PRO A 89 25.74 1.94 -21.41
N THR A 90 26.51 2.79 -22.09
CA THR A 90 26.43 4.25 -21.97
C THR A 90 25.15 4.78 -22.59
N PHE A 91 24.78 4.31 -23.78
CA PHE A 91 23.51 4.69 -24.43
C PHE A 91 22.31 4.24 -23.63
N LYS A 92 22.33 3.01 -23.09
CA LYS A 92 21.28 2.50 -22.22
C LYS A 92 21.08 3.42 -21.01
N LYS A 93 22.17 3.82 -20.35
CA LYS A 93 22.13 4.76 -19.22
C LYS A 93 21.58 6.13 -19.63
N LEU A 94 22.01 6.65 -20.78
CA LEU A 94 21.52 7.92 -21.32
C LEU A 94 20.02 7.84 -21.64
N PHE A 95 19.58 6.76 -22.30
CA PHE A 95 18.18 6.54 -22.69
C PHE A 95 17.24 6.65 -21.49
N TYR A 96 17.49 5.87 -20.45
CA TYR A 96 16.68 5.91 -19.23
C TYR A 96 16.81 7.21 -18.44
N SER A 97 17.87 8.00 -18.65
CA SER A 97 18.02 9.31 -18.00
C SER A 97 17.22 10.42 -18.70
N VAL A 98 17.14 10.38 -20.04
CA VAL A 98 16.52 11.44 -20.86
C VAL A 98 14.99 11.38 -20.85
N ILE A 99 14.42 10.17 -20.76
CA ILE A 99 12.96 9.98 -20.68
C ILE A 99 12.37 10.31 -19.30
N LYS A 100 13.23 10.52 -18.29
CA LYS A 100 12.83 10.93 -16.93
C LYS A 100 12.75 12.46 -16.87
N THR A 101 11.98 12.98 -15.91
CA THR A 101 11.96 14.41 -15.59
C THR A 101 13.36 14.94 -15.33
N SER A 102 13.75 16.00 -16.03
CA SER A 102 15.06 16.61 -15.88
C SER A 102 15.12 17.48 -14.62
N ASP A 103 16.22 17.39 -13.89
CA ASP A 103 16.57 18.33 -12.81
C ASP A 103 17.37 19.53 -13.31
N ARG A 104 17.87 19.48 -14.55
CA ARG A 104 18.72 20.48 -15.17
C ARG A 104 17.97 21.41 -16.12
N TYR A 105 17.15 20.86 -17.00
CA TYR A 105 16.47 21.64 -18.04
C TYR A 105 14.99 21.82 -17.71
N ARG A 106 14.39 22.93 -18.17
CA ARG A 106 12.96 23.22 -17.96
C ARG A 106 12.13 22.08 -18.56
N ASN A 107 11.26 21.50 -17.75
CA ASN A 107 10.30 20.48 -18.18
C ASN A 107 8.98 21.14 -18.58
N VAL A 108 8.27 20.44 -19.46
CA VAL A 108 6.93 20.78 -19.94
C VAL A 108 6.06 19.53 -19.88
N LEU A 109 4.75 19.71 -20.06
CA LEU A 109 3.91 18.59 -20.47
C LEU A 109 4.32 18.18 -21.89
N SER A 110 5.01 17.04 -21.99
CA SER A 110 5.48 16.44 -23.24
C SER A 110 4.46 15.41 -23.72
N HIS A 111 4.21 15.38 -25.02
CA HIS A 111 3.36 14.41 -25.70
C HIS A 111 3.94 12.99 -25.60
N GLY A 112 5.26 12.85 -25.74
CA GLY A 112 5.98 11.60 -25.52
C GLY A 112 5.98 10.60 -26.68
N ASP A 113 5.13 10.78 -27.71
CA ASP A 113 4.91 9.85 -28.83
C ASP A 113 4.66 10.54 -30.18
N LEU A 114 5.50 11.52 -30.54
CA LEU A 114 5.29 12.26 -31.78
C LEU A 114 5.96 11.59 -32.98
N TRP A 115 5.13 10.95 -33.80
CA TRP A 115 5.46 10.41 -35.11
C TRP A 115 4.32 10.70 -36.10
N THR A 116 4.47 10.32 -37.37
CA THR A 116 3.56 10.73 -38.46
C THR A 116 2.10 10.38 -38.21
N SER A 117 1.81 9.21 -37.62
CA SER A 117 0.43 8.74 -37.38
C SER A 117 -0.28 9.50 -36.26
N ASN A 118 0.46 10.18 -35.39
CA ASN A 118 -0.09 10.93 -34.25
C ASN A 118 -0.27 12.43 -34.58
N MET A 119 -0.19 12.80 -35.86
CA MET A 119 -0.39 14.16 -36.36
C MET A 119 -1.41 14.16 -37.50
N LEU A 120 -2.60 14.68 -37.23
CA LEU A 120 -3.64 14.87 -38.24
C LEU A 120 -3.43 16.22 -38.93
N VAL A 121 -3.28 16.22 -40.24
CA VAL A 121 -3.07 17.43 -41.05
C VAL A 121 -4.35 17.75 -41.82
N HIS A 122 -4.81 18.98 -41.71
CA HIS A 122 -5.89 19.50 -42.54
C HIS A 122 -5.29 20.06 -43.84
N PHE A 123 -5.97 19.82 -44.95
CA PHE A 123 -5.61 20.32 -46.27
C PHE A 123 -6.76 21.20 -46.76
N ASP A 124 -6.42 22.38 -47.25
CA ASP A 124 -7.40 23.28 -47.85
C ASP A 124 -7.91 22.75 -49.19
N GLU A 125 -8.82 23.50 -49.83
CA GLU A 125 -9.41 23.14 -51.13
C GLU A 125 -8.37 23.00 -52.26
N THR A 126 -7.12 23.44 -52.04
CA THR A 126 -6.01 23.35 -53.00
C THR A 126 -5.06 22.18 -52.72
N ASP A 127 -5.40 21.31 -51.78
CA ASP A 127 -4.52 20.23 -51.28
C ASP A 127 -3.24 20.79 -50.61
N THR A 128 -3.30 22.03 -50.09
CA THR A 128 -2.22 22.65 -49.34
C THR A 128 -2.46 22.47 -47.83
N PRO A 129 -1.49 21.94 -47.06
CA PRO A 129 -1.66 21.77 -45.62
C PRO A 129 -1.70 23.13 -44.90
N ASP A 130 -2.78 23.42 -44.18
CA ASP A 130 -3.05 24.71 -43.52
C ASP A 130 -3.25 24.62 -42.00
N ASP A 131 -3.64 23.46 -41.44
CA ASP A 131 -3.62 23.18 -39.99
C ASP A 131 -3.13 21.77 -39.62
N CYS A 132 -2.79 21.57 -38.34
CA CYS A 132 -2.41 20.27 -37.77
C CYS A 132 -2.93 20.12 -36.33
N VAL A 133 -3.36 18.91 -35.97
CA VAL A 133 -3.81 18.51 -34.64
C VAL A 133 -2.98 17.31 -34.16
N LEU A 134 -2.45 17.40 -32.95
CA LEU A 134 -1.75 16.30 -32.29
C LEU A 134 -2.78 15.40 -31.60
N ILE A 135 -2.63 14.08 -31.73
CA ILE A 135 -3.54 13.07 -31.15
C ILE A 135 -2.73 11.97 -30.47
N ASP A 136 -3.39 11.14 -29.67
CA ASP A 136 -2.80 10.00 -28.96
C ASP A 136 -1.77 10.37 -27.87
N PHE A 137 -2.29 10.90 -26.76
CA PHE A 137 -1.53 11.33 -25.59
C PHE A 137 -1.27 10.19 -24.57
N GLN A 138 -1.24 8.93 -25.02
CA GLN A 138 -1.20 7.76 -24.13
C GLN A 138 0.10 7.61 -23.32
N ILE A 139 1.19 8.24 -23.76
CA ILE A 139 2.49 8.23 -23.07
C ILE A 139 3.01 9.63 -22.74
N VAL A 140 2.11 10.53 -22.34
CA VAL A 140 2.50 11.87 -21.86
C VAL A 140 3.55 11.79 -20.75
N ARG A 141 4.54 12.66 -20.83
CA ARG A 141 5.65 12.75 -19.88
C ARG A 141 5.77 14.16 -19.35
N TYR A 142 6.41 14.29 -18.20
CA TYR A 142 6.91 15.56 -17.73
C TYR A 142 8.43 15.61 -17.88
N CYS A 143 8.88 16.02 -19.06
CA CYS A 143 10.28 16.05 -19.45
C CYS A 143 10.59 17.32 -20.28
N PRO A 144 11.87 17.60 -20.59
CA PRO A 144 12.22 18.78 -21.38
C PRO A 144 11.63 18.78 -22.79
N PRO A 145 11.24 19.95 -23.32
CA PRO A 145 10.52 20.08 -24.60
C PRO A 145 11.32 19.59 -25.82
N ALA A 146 12.65 19.49 -25.69
CA ALA A 146 13.53 18.98 -26.73
C ALA A 146 13.23 17.50 -27.08
N TYR A 147 12.65 16.71 -26.17
CA TYR A 147 12.30 15.32 -26.44
C TYR A 147 11.32 15.23 -27.63
N ASP A 148 10.15 15.85 -27.52
CA ASP A 148 9.12 15.86 -28.56
C ASP A 148 9.57 16.52 -29.86
N LEU A 149 10.35 17.60 -29.76
CA LEU A 149 10.87 18.29 -30.95
C LEU A 149 11.83 17.40 -31.74
N LEU A 150 12.71 16.67 -31.03
CA LEU A 150 13.61 15.71 -31.65
C LEU A 150 12.85 14.48 -32.17
N SER A 151 11.76 14.04 -31.52
CA SER A 151 10.88 12.98 -32.01
C SER A 151 10.29 13.33 -33.37
N ILE A 152 9.67 14.51 -33.51
CA ILE A 152 9.18 15.00 -34.81
C ILE A 152 10.32 14.99 -35.83
N LEU A 153 11.49 15.53 -35.48
CA LEU A 153 12.59 15.64 -36.42
C LEU A 153 13.10 14.27 -36.89
N HIS A 154 13.35 13.32 -35.98
CA HIS A 154 14.02 12.07 -36.30
C HIS A 154 13.06 10.96 -36.79
N LEU A 155 11.81 10.95 -36.33
CA LEU A 155 10.84 9.93 -36.71
C LEU A 155 10.08 10.27 -38.00
N THR A 156 10.00 11.54 -38.40
CA THR A 156 9.10 11.97 -39.50
C THR A 156 9.80 12.51 -40.74
N THR A 157 11.12 12.65 -40.73
CA THR A 157 11.88 13.24 -41.86
C THR A 157 12.97 12.31 -42.37
N ASP A 158 13.49 12.54 -43.57
CA ASP A 158 14.71 11.89 -44.06
C ASP A 158 15.99 12.60 -43.57
N ARG A 159 17.15 11.96 -43.73
CA ARG A 159 18.43 12.53 -43.28
C ARG A 159 18.78 13.83 -44.01
N ALA A 160 18.46 13.94 -45.30
CA ALA A 160 18.74 15.13 -46.09
C ALA A 160 17.97 16.36 -45.56
N THR A 161 16.70 16.17 -45.20
CA THR A 161 15.84 17.19 -44.60
C THR A 161 16.37 17.62 -43.24
N ARG A 162 16.77 16.68 -42.36
CA ARG A 162 17.37 17.02 -41.05
C ARG A 162 18.63 17.86 -41.22
N LEU A 163 19.56 17.44 -42.06
CA LEU A 163 20.82 18.16 -42.28
C LEU A 163 20.61 19.58 -42.82
N LYS A 164 19.56 19.80 -43.61
CA LYS A 164 19.27 21.11 -44.22
C LYS A 164 18.47 22.03 -43.30
N HIS A 165 17.50 21.50 -42.55
CA HIS A 165 16.45 22.29 -41.89
C HIS A 165 16.40 22.15 -40.36
N GLU A 166 17.24 21.33 -39.72
CA GLU A 166 17.22 21.16 -38.25
C GLU A 166 17.34 22.49 -37.50
N THR A 167 18.35 23.29 -37.80
CA THR A 167 18.57 24.60 -37.14
C THR A 167 17.39 25.55 -37.34
N GLU A 168 16.79 25.53 -38.53
CA GLU A 168 15.62 26.34 -38.85
C GLU A 168 14.40 25.92 -38.02
N LEU A 169 14.15 24.62 -37.89
CA LEU A 169 13.04 24.09 -37.09
C LEU A 169 13.21 24.33 -35.59
N LEU A 170 14.44 24.19 -35.06
CA LEU A 170 14.74 24.54 -33.67
C LEU A 170 14.45 26.02 -33.39
N ARG A 171 14.82 26.90 -34.32
CA ARG A 171 14.54 28.33 -34.22
C ARG A 171 13.04 28.61 -34.30
N ILE A 172 12.32 28.03 -35.26
CA ILE A 172 10.86 28.17 -35.39
C ILE A 172 10.15 27.76 -34.10
N TYR A 173 10.58 26.64 -33.49
CA TYR A 173 10.04 26.18 -32.22
C TYR A 173 10.23 27.23 -31.12
N TYR A 174 11.47 27.69 -30.92
CA TYR A 174 11.82 28.61 -29.85
C TYR A 174 11.19 29.99 -30.04
N ASP A 175 11.16 30.50 -31.28
CA ASP A 175 10.53 31.78 -31.63
C ASP A 175 9.01 31.73 -31.36
N GLU A 176 8.34 30.63 -31.71
CA GLU A 176 6.90 30.47 -31.44
C GLU A 176 6.62 30.28 -29.94
N LEU A 177 7.45 29.51 -29.22
CA LEU A 177 7.36 29.37 -27.76
C LEU A 177 7.49 30.73 -27.07
N SER A 178 8.51 31.50 -27.46
CA SER A 178 8.76 32.86 -26.97
C SER A 178 7.58 33.79 -27.24
N ARG A 179 7.07 33.78 -28.47
CA ARG A 179 5.90 34.58 -28.88
C ARG A 179 4.66 34.27 -28.03
N VAL A 180 4.39 32.99 -27.76
CA VAL A 180 3.21 32.58 -26.98
C VAL A 180 3.38 32.93 -25.51
N LEU A 181 4.55 32.68 -24.91
CA LEU A 181 4.83 33.07 -23.51
C LEU A 181 4.70 34.58 -23.32
N LEU A 182 5.29 35.36 -24.24
CA LEU A 182 5.26 36.82 -24.19
C LEU A 182 3.83 37.37 -24.30
N PHE A 183 2.98 36.75 -25.13
CA PHE A 183 1.57 37.12 -25.23
C PHE A 183 0.83 37.00 -23.89
N TYR A 184 1.23 36.06 -23.03
CA TYR A 184 0.68 35.87 -21.68
C TYR A 184 1.46 36.61 -20.58
N GLY A 185 2.40 37.49 -20.94
CA GLY A 185 3.15 38.31 -19.99
C GLY A 185 4.44 37.68 -19.46
N TYR A 186 4.87 36.54 -20.00
CA TYR A 186 6.06 35.82 -19.56
C TYR A 186 7.22 35.96 -20.53
N ARG A 187 8.41 36.33 -20.05
CA ARG A 187 9.62 36.36 -20.87
C ARG A 187 10.24 34.96 -20.91
N VAL A 188 10.51 34.45 -22.12
CA VAL A 188 11.11 33.12 -22.29
C VAL A 188 12.50 33.02 -21.64
N ASP A 189 13.28 34.11 -21.64
CA ASP A 189 14.64 34.14 -21.05
C ASP A 189 14.61 33.86 -19.53
N ASP A 190 13.52 34.19 -18.84
CA ASP A 190 13.39 33.98 -17.40
C ASP A 190 12.96 32.53 -17.06
N ILE A 191 12.40 31.82 -18.04
CA ILE A 191 11.80 30.49 -17.85
C ILE A 191 12.65 29.39 -18.47
N TYR A 192 13.12 29.61 -19.70
CA TYR A 192 13.88 28.66 -20.48
C TYR A 192 14.80 29.36 -21.51
N PRO A 193 15.97 29.85 -21.06
CA PRO A 193 16.95 30.52 -21.93
C PRO A 193 17.33 29.71 -23.17
N ILE A 194 17.72 30.41 -24.24
CA ILE A 194 18.06 29.77 -25.52
C ILE A 194 19.29 28.86 -25.39
N GLU A 195 20.24 29.20 -24.51
CA GLU A 195 21.41 28.37 -24.21
C GLU A 195 21.02 27.04 -23.55
N ASP A 196 20.03 27.07 -22.64
CA ASP A 196 19.50 25.88 -22.00
C ASP A 196 18.69 25.03 -22.99
N PHE A 197 17.93 25.66 -23.88
CA PHE A 197 17.25 24.96 -24.97
C PHE A 197 18.24 24.25 -25.90
N LEU A 198 19.23 24.95 -26.43
CA LEU A 198 20.24 24.36 -27.32
C LEU A 198 21.10 23.31 -26.61
N GLY A 199 21.44 23.54 -25.34
CA GLY A 199 22.13 22.57 -24.48
C GLY A 199 21.30 21.31 -24.26
N CYS A 200 19.99 21.45 -24.05
CA CYS A 200 19.06 20.34 -23.90
C CYS A 200 18.92 19.54 -25.20
N VAL A 201 18.77 20.22 -26.35
CA VAL A 201 18.73 19.58 -27.67
C VAL A 201 19.98 18.74 -27.89
N LYS A 202 21.17 19.30 -27.64
CA LYS A 202 22.44 18.58 -27.76
C LYS A 202 22.53 17.38 -26.82
N TYR A 203 22.04 17.52 -25.59
CA TYR A 203 22.05 16.46 -24.57
C TYR A 203 21.13 15.27 -24.96
N MET A 204 19.96 15.54 -25.53
CA MET A 204 18.95 14.53 -25.84
C MET A 204 19.14 13.89 -27.22
N LYS A 205 19.75 14.59 -28.17
CA LYS A 205 19.91 14.11 -29.56
C LYS A 205 20.47 12.70 -29.69
N PRO A 206 21.52 12.27 -28.96
CA PRO A 206 22.04 10.90 -29.09
C PRO A 206 21.03 9.82 -28.67
N GLN A 207 20.18 10.11 -27.69
CA GLN A 207 19.10 9.21 -27.29
C GLN A 207 18.02 9.14 -28.37
N MET A 208 17.58 10.28 -28.90
CA MET A 208 16.51 10.30 -29.89
C MET A 208 16.90 9.62 -31.20
N VAL A 209 18.15 9.82 -31.63
CA VAL A 209 18.69 9.16 -32.83
C VAL A 209 18.68 7.63 -32.66
N MET A 210 19.04 7.13 -31.48
CA MET A 210 18.96 5.70 -31.18
C MET A 210 17.51 5.20 -31.15
N GLN A 211 16.61 5.96 -30.50
CA GLN A 211 15.19 5.63 -30.47
C GLN A 211 14.61 5.55 -31.88
N ALA A 212 14.91 6.52 -32.73
CA ALA A 212 14.48 6.51 -34.12
C ALA A 212 14.99 5.29 -34.90
N ALA A 213 16.22 4.84 -34.67
CA ALA A 213 16.74 3.61 -35.28
C ALA A 213 15.99 2.35 -34.82
N ILE A 214 15.53 2.31 -33.57
CA ILE A 214 14.72 1.20 -33.03
C ILE A 214 13.30 1.25 -33.59
N ASP A 215 12.67 2.42 -33.55
CA ASP A 215 11.26 2.59 -33.87
C ASP A 215 11.01 2.57 -35.40
N CYS A 216 11.97 3.02 -36.22
CA CYS A 216 11.84 3.01 -37.69
C CYS A 216 11.56 1.62 -38.28
N VAL A 217 11.93 0.55 -37.56
CA VAL A 217 11.66 -0.83 -37.96
C VAL A 217 10.15 -1.09 -38.06
N LEU A 218 9.35 -0.45 -37.21
CA LEU A 218 7.90 -0.64 -37.14
C LEU A 218 7.12 0.57 -37.67
N THR A 219 7.56 1.80 -37.39
CA THR A 219 6.81 3.03 -37.74
C THR A 219 6.74 3.30 -39.24
N MET A 220 7.58 2.64 -40.04
CA MET A 220 7.57 2.71 -41.51
C MET A 220 6.64 1.68 -42.18
N CYS A 221 5.99 0.81 -41.39
CA CYS A 221 5.08 -0.19 -41.93
C CYS A 221 3.73 0.44 -42.30
N THR A 222 3.14 -0.02 -43.39
CA THR A 222 1.77 0.30 -43.79
C THR A 222 0.75 -0.32 -42.83
N PRO A 223 -0.49 0.21 -42.74
CA PRO A 223 -1.54 -0.38 -41.92
C PRO A 223 -1.80 -1.87 -42.25
N GLU A 224 -1.72 -2.26 -43.53
CA GLU A 224 -1.87 -3.64 -43.96
C GLU A 224 -0.74 -4.55 -43.46
N GLU A 225 0.51 -4.05 -43.50
CA GLU A 225 1.67 -4.77 -42.97
C GLU A 225 1.58 -4.92 -41.46
N ILE A 226 1.21 -3.85 -40.74
CA ILE A 226 1.00 -3.88 -39.30
C ILE A 226 -0.07 -4.90 -38.94
N ASN A 227 -1.22 -4.84 -39.61
CA ASN A 227 -2.32 -5.77 -39.39
C ASN A 227 -1.90 -7.22 -39.66
N SER A 228 -1.15 -7.46 -40.74
CA SER A 228 -0.73 -8.82 -41.14
C SER A 228 0.07 -9.56 -40.07
N PHE A 229 0.94 -8.87 -39.32
CA PHE A 229 1.69 -9.49 -38.24
C PHE A 229 0.97 -9.42 -36.90
N LEU A 230 0.16 -8.38 -36.63
CA LEU A 230 -0.62 -8.30 -35.39
C LEU A 230 -1.67 -9.42 -35.28
N THR A 231 -2.23 -9.87 -36.41
CA THR A 231 -3.19 -10.99 -36.44
C THR A 231 -2.54 -12.36 -36.35
N ASN A 232 -1.20 -12.44 -36.42
CA ASN A 232 -0.45 -13.69 -36.29
C ASN A 232 0.32 -13.68 -34.96
N GLU A 233 -0.21 -14.35 -33.95
CA GLU A 233 0.33 -14.34 -32.58
C GLU A 233 1.82 -14.76 -32.52
N GLU A 234 2.22 -15.75 -33.31
CA GLU A 234 3.61 -16.21 -33.33
C GLU A 234 4.55 -15.15 -33.90
N VAL A 235 4.18 -14.54 -35.03
CA VAL A 235 4.96 -13.49 -35.68
C VAL A 235 4.98 -12.23 -34.81
N CYS A 236 3.84 -11.83 -34.24
CA CYS A 236 3.70 -10.71 -33.31
C CYS A 236 4.64 -10.88 -32.10
N ARG A 237 4.61 -12.05 -31.45
CA ARG A 237 5.44 -12.36 -30.29
C ARG A 237 6.92 -12.35 -30.64
N ARG A 238 7.30 -12.92 -31.79
CA ARG A 238 8.69 -12.97 -32.27
C ARG A 238 9.22 -11.56 -32.56
N VAL A 239 8.45 -10.78 -33.33
CA VAL A 239 8.77 -9.39 -33.67
C VAL A 239 8.87 -8.55 -32.39
N TYR A 240 7.87 -8.55 -31.52
CA TYR A 240 7.95 -7.67 -30.35
C TYR A 240 9.00 -8.08 -29.33
N PHE A 241 9.18 -9.37 -29.03
CA PHE A 241 9.86 -9.82 -27.81
C PHE A 241 11.04 -10.78 -28.01
N GLU A 242 11.39 -11.18 -29.23
CA GLU A 242 12.45 -12.18 -29.47
C GLU A 242 13.50 -11.75 -30.51
N ASP A 243 13.09 -11.63 -31.78
CA ASP A 243 13.98 -11.36 -32.90
C ASP A 243 13.21 -10.74 -34.08
N ARG A 244 13.66 -9.56 -34.53
CA ARG A 244 13.05 -8.82 -35.66
C ARG A 244 13.83 -9.00 -36.96
N LYS A 245 14.92 -9.77 -37.00
CA LYS A 245 15.83 -9.82 -38.16
C LYS A 245 15.13 -10.30 -39.43
N GLU A 246 14.41 -11.42 -39.37
CA GLU A 246 13.68 -11.97 -40.53
C GLU A 246 12.66 -10.96 -41.08
N PHE A 247 11.92 -10.31 -40.17
CA PHE A 247 10.97 -9.26 -40.51
C PHE A 247 11.63 -8.06 -41.20
N MET A 248 12.73 -7.53 -40.63
CA MET A 248 13.48 -6.42 -41.24
C MET A 248 14.01 -6.76 -42.64
N VAL A 249 14.51 -7.98 -42.83
CA VAL A 249 15.00 -8.45 -44.14
C VAL A 249 13.87 -8.46 -45.16
N ALA A 250 12.71 -9.03 -44.80
CA ALA A 250 11.54 -9.06 -45.66
C ALA A 250 11.08 -7.64 -46.03
N MET A 251 11.04 -6.72 -45.07
CA MET A 251 10.66 -5.32 -45.30
C MET A 251 11.68 -4.57 -46.18
N CYS A 252 12.98 -4.80 -45.99
CA CYS A 252 14.03 -4.22 -46.84
C CYS A 252 13.99 -4.74 -48.28
N GLN A 253 13.54 -5.98 -48.50
CA GLN A 253 13.32 -6.55 -49.82
C GLN A 253 12.07 -5.98 -50.48
N LYS A 254 11.02 -5.73 -49.68
CA LYS A 254 9.73 -5.22 -50.15
C LYS A 254 9.75 -3.73 -50.49
N SER A 255 10.50 -2.90 -49.75
CA SER A 255 10.49 -1.45 -49.89
C SER A 255 11.90 -0.84 -49.89
N SER A 256 12.25 -0.20 -51.02
CA SER A 256 13.49 0.56 -51.16
C SER A 256 13.53 1.79 -50.25
N LEU A 257 12.37 2.38 -49.97
CA LEU A 257 12.23 3.50 -49.02
C LEU A 257 12.51 3.04 -47.59
N TYR A 258 11.93 1.91 -47.17
CA TYR A 258 12.21 1.31 -45.87
C TYR A 258 13.70 1.02 -45.70
N LYS A 259 14.31 0.37 -46.70
CA LYS A 259 15.75 0.06 -46.71
C LYS A 259 16.61 1.32 -46.59
N THR A 260 16.26 2.38 -47.31
CA THR A 260 16.98 3.67 -47.27
C THR A 260 16.85 4.33 -45.90
N ARG A 261 15.64 4.41 -45.34
CA ARG A 261 15.40 5.04 -44.04
C ARG A 261 16.05 4.29 -42.89
N LEU A 262 16.01 2.96 -42.90
CA LEU A 262 16.72 2.13 -41.92
C LEU A 262 18.24 2.39 -41.97
N ARG A 263 18.81 2.43 -43.18
CA ARG A 263 20.23 2.76 -43.40
C ARG A 263 20.59 4.14 -42.85
N GLU A 264 19.77 5.15 -43.14
CA GLU A 264 19.99 6.52 -42.65
C GLU A 264 19.96 6.59 -41.12
N CYS A 265 19.04 5.89 -40.46
CA CYS A 265 18.96 5.89 -39.00
C CYS A 265 20.22 5.28 -38.37
N ILE A 266 20.76 4.19 -38.93
CA ILE A 266 22.01 3.57 -38.45
C ILE A 266 23.19 4.54 -38.62
N LEU A 267 23.28 5.21 -39.76
CA LEU A 267 24.31 6.22 -40.02
C LEU A 267 24.17 7.44 -39.09
N ASP A 268 22.96 7.80 -38.66
CA ASP A 268 22.75 8.89 -37.71
C ASP A 268 23.25 8.50 -36.32
N VAL A 269 23.03 7.24 -35.90
CA VAL A 269 23.53 6.73 -34.61
C VAL A 269 25.06 6.74 -34.59
N GLU A 270 25.69 6.36 -35.70
CA GLU A 270 27.15 6.47 -35.83
C GLU A 270 27.65 7.91 -35.71
N ALA A 271 27.05 8.83 -36.47
CA ALA A 271 27.43 10.25 -36.46
C ALA A 271 27.21 10.91 -35.08
N SER A 272 26.30 10.35 -34.27
CA SER A 272 26.00 10.80 -32.91
C SER A 272 26.81 10.05 -31.83
N SER A 273 27.78 9.22 -32.23
CA SER A 273 28.63 8.45 -31.32
C SER A 273 29.55 9.37 -30.49
N PRO A 274 29.67 9.17 -29.16
CA PRO A 274 30.48 10.03 -28.28
C PRO A 274 32.00 10.08 -28.58
N LEU A 275 32.50 9.24 -29.50
CA LEU A 275 33.93 9.07 -29.82
C LEU A 275 34.63 10.32 -30.41
N GLN A 276 33.91 11.38 -30.81
CA GLN A 276 34.56 12.64 -31.21
C GLN A 276 34.65 13.68 -30.09
N SER A 277 34.13 13.39 -28.89
CA SER A 277 34.09 14.36 -27.79
C SER A 277 34.49 13.80 -26.42
N ILE A 278 34.94 12.54 -26.34
CA ILE A 278 35.35 11.88 -25.09
C ILE A 278 36.75 11.25 -25.24
N GLU A 279 37.71 12.08 -25.63
CA GLU A 279 39.15 11.85 -25.41
C GLU A 279 39.76 13.15 -24.86
N LYS A 280 39.58 13.38 -23.55
CA LYS A 280 40.42 14.21 -22.67
C LYS A 280 39.78 14.25 -21.29
N MET A 281 40.07 13.24 -20.48
CA MET A 281 40.00 13.35 -19.02
C MET A 281 40.80 12.18 -18.43
N SER A 282 42.12 12.26 -18.60
CA SER A 282 43.09 11.45 -17.87
C SER A 282 43.59 12.22 -16.65
N GLU A 283 43.81 11.45 -15.57
CA GLU A 283 44.61 11.72 -14.37
C GLU A 283 44.03 12.60 -13.25
N PHE A 284 43.87 11.95 -12.09
CA PHE A 284 43.51 12.49 -10.79
C PHE A 284 44.70 13.27 -10.19
N GLN A 285 44.51 14.56 -9.90
CA GLN A 285 45.27 15.29 -8.89
C GLN A 285 44.33 15.57 -7.71
N CYS A 286 44.70 15.07 -6.53
CA CYS A 286 43.79 14.91 -5.38
C CYS A 286 43.55 16.16 -4.52
N PHE A 287 44.16 17.32 -4.75
CA PHE A 287 43.78 18.57 -4.06
C PHE A 287 44.45 19.76 -4.74
N THR A 288 43.70 20.81 -5.07
CA THR A 288 44.27 22.07 -5.57
C THR A 288 44.18 23.16 -4.51
N MET A 289 45.06 24.16 -4.55
CA MET A 289 44.96 25.32 -3.65
C MET A 289 43.64 26.07 -3.84
N GLN A 290 43.08 26.05 -5.05
CA GLN A 290 41.75 26.59 -5.35
C GLN A 290 40.62 25.84 -4.64
N ASP A 291 40.71 24.50 -4.52
CA ASP A 291 39.73 23.72 -3.77
C ASP A 291 39.80 24.06 -2.26
N CYS A 292 41.02 24.26 -1.73
CA CYS A 292 41.22 24.68 -0.33
C CYS A 292 40.69 26.09 -0.07
N ASP A 293 40.96 27.05 -0.97
CA ASP A 293 40.44 28.42 -0.88
C ASP A 293 38.91 28.44 -0.92
N ALA A 294 38.29 27.65 -1.80
CA ALA A 294 36.83 27.57 -1.87
C ALA A 294 36.23 27.00 -0.56
N VAL A 295 36.91 26.04 0.07
CA VAL A 295 36.51 25.50 1.38
C VAL A 295 36.70 26.54 2.49
N ALA A 296 37.83 27.23 2.51
CA ALA A 296 38.18 28.26 3.49
C ALA A 296 37.16 29.41 3.47
N ARG A 297 36.92 30.00 2.29
CA ARG A 297 35.94 31.10 2.10
C ARG A 297 34.55 30.69 2.59
N LYS A 298 34.13 29.47 2.26
CA LYS A 298 32.82 28.95 2.66
C LYS A 298 32.72 28.63 4.16
N CYS A 299 33.82 28.20 4.79
CA CYS A 299 33.85 27.87 6.21
C CYS A 299 33.95 29.11 7.11
N LEU A 300 34.70 30.11 6.67
CA LEU A 300 34.98 31.35 7.42
C LEU A 300 34.02 32.48 7.04
N ASN A 301 33.26 32.31 5.95
CA ASN A 301 32.24 33.24 5.46
C ASN A 301 32.81 34.63 5.12
N THR A 302 33.97 34.64 4.47
CA THR A 302 34.71 35.85 4.07
C THR A 302 35.44 35.58 2.74
N ASP A 303 35.54 36.62 1.90
CA ASP A 303 36.19 36.55 0.59
C ASP A 303 37.68 36.94 0.63
N ASN A 304 38.18 37.44 1.78
CA ASN A 304 39.50 38.09 1.93
C ASN A 304 40.61 37.16 2.48
N GLU A 305 40.39 35.85 2.52
CA GLU A 305 41.32 34.90 3.13
C GLU A 305 42.20 34.22 2.09
N GLU A 306 43.51 34.11 2.37
CA GLU A 306 44.44 33.26 1.62
C GLU A 306 44.71 31.96 2.38
N THR A 307 44.52 30.82 1.71
CA THR A 307 45.05 29.55 2.20
C THR A 307 46.57 29.58 2.14
N VAL A 308 47.22 29.41 3.29
CA VAL A 308 48.69 29.42 3.40
C VAL A 308 49.26 28.03 3.08
N SER A 309 48.62 26.98 3.58
CA SER A 309 49.03 25.60 3.35
C SER A 309 47.90 24.62 3.66
N PHE A 310 48.05 23.36 3.23
CA PHE A 310 47.19 22.27 3.67
C PHE A 310 47.99 20.98 3.87
N THR A 311 47.53 20.12 4.76
CA THR A 311 48.12 18.79 5.02
C THR A 311 47.06 17.72 4.91
N VAL A 312 47.42 16.63 4.22
CA VAL A 312 46.55 15.47 4.02
C VAL A 312 47.12 14.30 4.82
N VAL A 313 46.40 13.85 5.85
CA VAL A 313 46.80 12.72 6.69
C VAL A 313 45.95 11.50 6.33
N ARG A 314 46.58 10.46 5.79
CA ARG A 314 45.89 9.21 5.45
C ARG A 314 45.64 8.38 6.71
N LEU A 315 44.40 7.93 6.91
CA LEU A 315 44.00 7.03 7.98
C LEU A 315 44.00 5.57 7.49
N PRO A 316 44.00 4.57 8.39
CA PRO A 316 44.09 3.15 8.03
C PRO A 316 42.99 2.63 7.09
N ASP A 317 41.80 3.26 7.08
CA ASP A 317 40.61 2.76 6.37
C ASP A 317 40.31 3.50 5.04
N GLU A 318 41.34 3.94 4.32
CA GLU A 318 41.23 4.80 3.11
C GLU A 318 40.58 6.18 3.33
N ASN A 319 40.15 6.49 4.56
CA ASN A 319 39.72 7.81 4.96
C ASN A 319 40.91 8.75 5.11
N VAL A 320 40.66 10.04 5.00
CA VAL A 320 41.70 11.06 4.98
C VAL A 320 41.28 12.19 5.90
N LEU A 321 42.21 12.72 6.70
CA LEU A 321 42.00 13.97 7.43
C LEU A 321 42.67 15.08 6.63
N VAL A 322 41.92 16.14 6.32
CA VAL A 322 42.45 17.32 5.64
C VAL A 322 42.54 18.45 6.64
N LYS A 323 43.74 18.99 6.82
CA LYS A 323 43.99 20.19 7.61
C LYS A 323 44.29 21.33 6.66
N ILE A 324 43.48 22.38 6.69
CA ILE A 324 43.69 23.59 5.88
C ILE A 324 44.12 24.71 6.82
N THR A 325 45.26 25.31 6.55
CA THR A 325 45.80 26.43 7.33
C THR A 325 45.59 27.73 6.56
N VAL A 326 44.85 28.64 7.16
CA VAL A 326 44.43 29.92 6.57
C VAL A 326 44.97 31.08 7.41
N ASN A 327 45.17 32.23 6.79
CA ASN A 327 45.51 33.46 7.49
C ASN A 327 44.25 34.31 7.67
N HIS A 328 43.65 34.21 8.86
CA HIS A 328 42.39 34.88 9.20
C HIS A 328 42.63 36.00 10.20
N ASP A 329 42.21 37.22 9.89
CA ASP A 329 42.42 38.41 10.74
C ASP A 329 43.88 38.57 11.23
N CYS A 330 44.84 38.34 10.33
CA CYS A 330 46.29 38.37 10.64
C CYS A 330 46.76 37.29 11.65
N GLN A 331 45.99 36.22 11.86
CA GLN A 331 46.38 35.05 12.65
C GLN A 331 46.25 33.75 11.84
N GLU A 332 47.24 32.87 11.99
CA GLU A 332 47.22 31.57 11.36
C GLU A 332 46.25 30.63 12.09
N LYS A 333 45.25 30.10 11.37
CA LYS A 333 44.22 29.21 11.91
C LYS A 333 44.15 27.91 11.11
N THR A 334 44.15 26.78 11.79
CA THR A 334 44.00 25.46 11.17
C THR A 334 42.54 24.97 11.26
N LEU A 335 41.95 24.67 10.11
CA LEU A 335 40.63 24.06 9.95
C LEU A 335 40.78 22.57 9.69
N ASN A 336 40.06 21.74 10.43
CA ASN A 336 40.11 20.28 10.30
C ASN A 336 38.85 19.75 9.61
N PHE A 337 39.04 18.87 8.64
CA PHE A 337 37.98 18.25 7.87
C PHE A 337 38.18 16.75 7.72
N PHE A 338 37.09 16.02 7.62
CA PHE A 338 37.10 14.60 7.31
C PHE A 338 36.83 14.38 5.82
N ALA A 339 37.69 13.63 5.16
CA ALA A 339 37.68 13.41 3.74
C ALA A 339 37.53 11.92 3.39
N LYS A 340 36.75 11.63 2.35
CA LYS A 340 36.51 10.27 1.87
C LYS A 340 36.68 10.22 0.35
N CYS A 341 37.63 9.41 -0.11
CA CYS A 341 37.82 9.11 -1.52
C CYS A 341 36.75 8.10 -1.98
N THR A 342 36.14 8.33 -3.15
CA THR A 342 35.11 7.45 -3.71
C THR A 342 35.43 7.09 -5.16
N PRO A 343 35.50 5.81 -5.53
CA PRO A 343 35.78 5.39 -6.90
C PRO A 343 34.62 5.64 -7.91
N ASN A 344 33.49 6.22 -7.46
CA ASN A 344 32.29 6.49 -8.26
C ASN A 344 31.74 7.90 -7.98
N GLU A 345 31.05 8.49 -8.97
CA GLU A 345 30.49 9.86 -8.95
C GLU A 345 29.83 10.27 -7.59
N PRO A 346 29.95 11.54 -7.16
CA PRO A 346 29.64 12.05 -5.81
C PRO A 346 28.20 12.54 -5.71
N LYS A 347 27.44 12.35 -6.80
CA LYS A 347 26.09 12.85 -6.99
C LYS A 347 25.23 12.49 -5.78
N ILE A 348 25.46 11.30 -5.22
CA ILE A 348 24.66 10.71 -4.13
C ILE A 348 24.57 11.59 -2.86
N ASN A 349 25.64 12.22 -2.40
CA ASN A 349 25.63 13.01 -1.15
C ASN A 349 25.33 14.49 -1.38
N ARG A 350 25.72 15.05 -2.53
CA ARG A 350 25.35 16.43 -2.92
C ARG A 350 23.86 16.54 -3.21
N ILE A 351 23.29 15.55 -3.91
CA ILE A 351 21.83 15.41 -4.13
C ILE A 351 21.09 15.30 -2.80
N LEU A 352 21.61 14.56 -1.81
CA LEU A 352 20.98 14.47 -0.50
C LEU A 352 20.87 15.87 0.16
N PHE A 353 21.97 16.61 0.29
CA PHE A 353 21.93 17.94 0.94
C PHE A 353 21.09 18.97 0.18
N ASP A 354 21.17 18.98 -1.15
CA ASP A 354 20.45 19.94 -1.98
C ASP A 354 18.96 19.58 -2.12
N ASP A 355 18.60 18.29 -2.19
CA ASP A 355 17.20 17.85 -2.20
C ASP A 355 16.54 18.09 -0.85
N PHE A 356 17.20 17.76 0.27
CA PHE A 356 16.65 17.99 1.61
C PHE A 356 16.41 19.48 1.91
N LYS A 357 17.33 20.37 1.51
CA LYS A 357 17.13 21.83 1.62
C LYS A 357 15.97 22.34 0.77
N LYS A 358 15.69 21.71 -0.37
CA LYS A 358 14.60 22.09 -1.28
C LYS A 358 13.22 21.59 -0.80
N THR A 359 13.15 20.39 -0.22
CA THR A 359 11.87 19.78 0.21
C THR A 359 11.44 20.20 1.60
N ILE A 360 12.36 20.58 2.49
CA ILE A 360 12.04 21.09 3.82
C ILE A 360 12.65 22.51 3.94
N PRO A 361 11.85 23.59 3.87
CA PRO A 361 12.35 24.98 3.96
C PRO A 361 13.04 25.31 5.30
N ARG A 362 13.01 24.38 6.27
CA ARG A 362 13.73 24.41 7.55
C ARG A 362 14.44 23.06 7.82
N PHE A 363 15.07 22.46 6.81
CA PHE A 363 15.89 21.26 7.01
C PHE A 363 16.91 21.50 8.11
N ASP A 364 16.82 20.75 9.21
CA ASP A 364 17.79 20.82 10.30
C ASP A 364 19.11 20.21 9.78
N PRO A 365 20.17 21.01 9.55
CA PRO A 365 21.44 20.49 9.05
C PRO A 365 22.12 19.54 10.05
N LYS A 366 21.56 19.38 11.25
CA LYS A 366 22.01 18.49 12.33
C LYS A 366 21.60 17.02 12.16
N ILE A 367 21.24 16.53 10.98
CA ILE A 367 20.91 15.09 10.79
C ILE A 367 22.16 14.27 10.38
N THR A 368 23.07 14.91 9.65
CA THR A 368 24.26 14.30 9.01
C THR A 368 25.42 15.31 9.03
N PRO A 369 26.70 14.87 8.99
CA PRO A 369 27.83 15.79 8.90
C PRO A 369 27.71 16.76 7.72
N LYS A 370 27.82 18.07 7.96
CA LYS A 370 27.84 19.10 6.90
C LYS A 370 28.88 18.79 5.82
N LEU A 371 28.46 18.84 4.55
CA LEU A 371 29.35 18.73 3.40
C LEU A 371 29.91 20.11 3.01
N PHE A 372 31.21 20.30 3.15
CA PHE A 372 31.89 21.54 2.79
C PHE A 372 32.22 21.58 1.30
N HIS A 373 32.73 20.48 0.76
CA HIS A 373 33.16 20.38 -0.64
C HIS A 373 32.98 18.96 -1.21
N GLY A 374 32.71 18.84 -2.51
CA GLY A 374 32.53 17.55 -3.17
C GLY A 374 32.77 17.59 -4.68
N ARG A 375 33.58 16.65 -5.17
CA ARG A 375 33.99 16.40 -6.57
C ARG A 375 33.81 14.93 -6.92
N SER A 376 33.87 14.58 -8.23
CA SER A 376 33.60 13.26 -8.87
C SER A 376 34.05 12.01 -8.12
N ASP A 377 35.07 12.19 -7.31
CA ASP A 377 35.94 11.21 -6.71
C ASP A 377 36.15 11.43 -5.20
N PHE A 378 35.58 12.49 -4.64
CA PHE A 378 36.01 13.02 -3.35
C PHE A 378 34.93 13.83 -2.62
N LEU A 379 34.78 13.59 -1.31
CA LEU A 379 33.86 14.33 -0.45
C LEU A 379 34.56 14.81 0.83
N LEU A 380 34.33 16.08 1.19
CA LEU A 380 34.87 16.75 2.37
C LEU A 380 33.74 17.14 3.34
N PHE A 381 33.73 16.50 4.51
CA PHE A 381 32.72 16.67 5.55
C PHE A 381 33.27 17.41 6.78
N GLU A 382 32.35 17.94 7.59
CA GLU A 382 32.67 18.41 8.94
C GLU A 382 33.19 17.28 9.82
N ASP A 383 34.18 17.60 10.67
CA ASP A 383 34.65 16.68 11.70
C ASP A 383 33.79 16.83 12.96
N LEU A 384 32.88 15.86 13.19
CA LEU A 384 31.97 15.86 14.32
C LEU A 384 32.67 15.62 15.68
N THR A 385 33.89 15.05 15.69
CA THR A 385 34.56 14.68 16.94
C THR A 385 34.92 15.91 17.79
N TRP A 386 35.23 17.03 17.16
CA TRP A 386 35.48 18.32 17.83
C TRP A 386 34.24 18.91 18.52
N GLN A 387 33.04 18.56 18.05
CA GLN A 387 31.79 18.97 18.67
C GLN A 387 31.37 18.03 19.82
N GLY A 388 32.19 17.03 20.14
CA GLY A 388 31.97 16.05 21.20
C GLY A 388 31.22 14.79 20.77
N PHE A 389 30.95 14.60 19.47
CA PHE A 389 30.33 13.37 18.97
C PHE A 389 31.31 12.20 19.01
N LYS A 390 30.82 11.03 19.44
CA LYS A 390 31.60 9.79 19.48
C LYS A 390 30.74 8.63 18.97
N ASN A 391 31.40 7.61 18.44
CA ASN A 391 30.74 6.33 18.20
C ASN A 391 30.31 5.73 19.53
N TYR A 392 29.16 5.07 19.55
CA TYR A 392 28.71 4.37 20.75
C TYR A 392 29.63 3.20 21.06
N ASN A 393 30.21 3.21 22.25
CA ASN A 393 31.10 2.15 22.73
C ASN A 393 30.71 1.80 24.17
N SER A 394 29.96 0.70 24.34
CA SER A 394 29.54 0.17 25.64
C SER A 394 29.99 -1.29 25.76
N GLU A 395 30.37 -1.72 26.96
CA GLU A 395 30.74 -3.12 27.25
C GLU A 395 29.62 -4.12 26.94
N SER A 396 28.34 -3.73 27.11
CA SER A 396 27.18 -4.56 26.79
C SER A 396 26.88 -4.66 25.28
N GLY A 397 27.42 -3.73 24.48
CA GLY A 397 27.15 -3.61 23.06
C GLY A 397 25.75 -3.13 22.65
N PHE A 398 24.86 -2.78 23.58
CA PHE A 398 23.47 -2.35 23.31
C PHE A 398 23.21 -0.90 23.73
N PHE A 399 22.31 -0.22 23.02
CA PHE A 399 21.85 1.14 23.36
C PHE A 399 21.00 1.15 24.62
N SER A 400 21.14 2.20 25.44
CA SER A 400 20.16 2.51 26.50
C SER A 400 18.88 3.12 25.92
N LEU A 401 17.82 3.22 26.72
CA LEU A 401 16.54 3.79 26.29
C LEU A 401 16.71 5.19 25.66
N GLU A 402 17.47 6.05 26.31
CA GLU A 402 17.72 7.41 25.82
C GLU A 402 18.53 7.42 24.51
N HIS A 403 19.46 6.49 24.31
CA HIS A 403 20.17 6.39 23.03
C HIS A 403 19.23 5.98 21.89
N VAL A 404 18.31 5.03 22.14
CA VAL A 404 17.32 4.62 21.13
C VAL A 404 16.37 5.78 20.83
N ARG A 405 15.85 6.48 21.84
CA ARG A 405 14.99 7.66 21.67
C ARG A 405 15.66 8.74 20.82
N VAL A 406 16.89 9.12 21.16
CA VAL A 406 17.67 10.12 20.42
C VAL A 406 17.99 9.66 19.00
N ALA A 407 18.23 8.36 18.77
CA ALA A 407 18.43 7.80 17.42
C ALA A 407 17.14 7.83 16.58
N LEU A 408 15.99 7.49 17.18
CA LEU A 408 14.67 7.56 16.53
C LEU A 408 14.30 9.02 16.20
N GLY A 409 14.62 9.98 17.07
CA GLY A 409 14.39 11.40 16.81
C GLY A 409 15.12 11.94 15.57
N VAL A 410 16.31 11.41 15.26
CA VAL A 410 17.00 11.76 14.00
C VAL A 410 16.35 11.09 12.79
N LEU A 411 15.85 9.86 12.92
CA LEU A 411 15.06 9.22 11.86
C LEU A 411 13.76 9.95 11.57
N VAL A 412 13.08 10.47 12.60
CA VAL A 412 11.86 11.27 12.45
C VAL A 412 12.11 12.45 11.52
N LYS A 413 13.15 13.25 11.79
CA LYS A 413 13.52 14.40 10.94
C LYS A 413 13.85 13.97 9.51
N PHE A 414 14.42 12.78 9.35
CA PHE A 414 14.74 12.20 8.05
C PHE A 414 13.48 11.72 7.28
N HIS A 415 12.52 11.13 8.00
CA HIS A 415 11.29 10.56 7.44
C HIS A 415 10.19 11.61 7.19
N ALA A 416 10.19 12.73 7.91
CA ALA A 416 9.24 13.84 7.73
C ALA A 416 9.40 14.58 6.38
N GLY A 417 10.53 14.42 5.69
CA GLY A 417 10.77 15.05 4.39
C GLY A 417 9.86 14.53 3.27
N LYS A 418 9.40 15.44 2.40
CA LYS A 418 8.76 15.08 1.12
C LYS A 418 9.86 14.57 0.18
N HIS A 419 9.72 13.37 -0.37
CA HIS A 419 10.79 12.72 -1.14
C HIS A 419 10.26 12.22 -2.50
N LYS A 420 11.02 12.39 -3.59
CA LYS A 420 10.71 11.80 -4.90
C LYS A 420 10.87 10.28 -4.82
N VAL A 421 9.81 9.52 -5.11
CA VAL A 421 9.84 8.04 -5.06
C VAL A 421 10.87 7.48 -6.05
N ILE A 422 11.94 6.88 -5.53
CA ILE A 422 12.86 6.03 -6.30
C ILE A 422 12.66 4.61 -5.80
N HIS A 423 12.21 3.67 -6.63
CA HIS A 423 12.09 2.28 -6.19
C HIS A 423 13.48 1.65 -6.04
N SER A 424 13.96 1.52 -4.79
CA SER A 424 15.14 0.71 -4.47
C SER A 424 14.77 -0.35 -3.44
N VAL A 425 15.04 -1.61 -3.74
CA VAL A 425 14.80 -2.76 -2.84
C VAL A 425 16.05 -3.01 -2.01
N VAL A 426 15.89 -3.50 -0.78
CA VAL A 426 17.03 -4.11 -0.07
C VAL A 426 17.25 -5.48 -0.70
N ASP A 427 18.33 -5.61 -1.48
CA ASP A 427 18.71 -6.90 -2.04
C ASP A 427 19.34 -7.72 -0.92
N VAL A 428 18.51 -8.50 -0.20
CA VAL A 428 19.03 -9.55 0.67
C VAL A 428 19.56 -10.63 -0.27
N GLU A 429 20.82 -11.07 -0.11
CA GLU A 429 21.37 -12.15 -0.94
C GLU A 429 20.48 -13.40 -0.81
N LYS A 430 19.61 -13.61 -1.81
CA LYS A 430 18.51 -14.60 -1.74
C LYS A 430 19.03 -15.98 -1.38
N LYS A 431 20.19 -16.35 -1.91
CA LYS A 431 20.83 -17.64 -1.63
C LYS A 431 21.22 -17.76 -0.15
N VAL A 432 21.95 -16.78 0.39
CA VAL A 432 22.40 -16.80 1.79
C VAL A 432 21.23 -16.79 2.77
N ALA A 433 20.19 -16.00 2.48
CA ALA A 433 18.96 -15.99 3.27
C ALA A 433 18.22 -17.33 3.24
N THR A 434 18.10 -17.95 2.05
CA THR A 434 17.44 -19.25 1.89
C THR A 434 18.20 -20.35 2.63
N ASP A 435 19.53 -20.36 2.52
CA ASP A 435 20.40 -21.33 3.19
C ASP A 435 20.30 -21.18 4.73
N LEU A 436 20.24 -19.94 5.22
CA LEU A 436 20.06 -19.67 6.65
C LEU A 436 18.71 -20.17 7.17
N ILE A 437 17.61 -19.84 6.49
CA ILE A 437 16.26 -20.28 6.89
C ILE A 437 16.17 -21.82 6.87
N SER A 438 16.71 -22.45 5.83
CA SER A 438 16.76 -23.92 5.71
C SER A 438 17.50 -24.54 6.90
N SER A 439 18.60 -23.93 7.35
CA SER A 439 19.37 -24.43 8.51
C SER A 439 18.62 -24.35 9.84
N LEU A 440 17.71 -23.37 9.99
CA LEU A 440 16.91 -23.17 11.21
C LEU A 440 15.68 -24.06 11.27
N LEU A 441 15.09 -24.36 10.10
CA LEU A 441 13.88 -25.16 9.94
C LEU A 441 14.22 -26.56 9.43
N LYS A 442 14.88 -27.37 10.27
CA LYS A 442 15.39 -28.72 9.94
C LYS A 442 14.36 -29.68 9.31
N ASP A 443 13.07 -29.42 9.48
CA ASP A 443 11.96 -30.26 9.00
C ASP A 443 11.30 -29.73 7.70
N LYS A 444 11.71 -28.56 7.18
CA LYS A 444 11.18 -28.01 5.93
C LYS A 444 12.14 -28.22 4.76
N ASN A 445 11.60 -28.45 3.56
CA ASN A 445 12.43 -28.56 2.37
C ASN A 445 12.96 -27.17 1.94
N GLN A 446 13.95 -27.17 1.03
CA GLN A 446 14.61 -25.95 0.56
C GLN A 446 13.65 -25.04 -0.24
N ASP A 447 12.66 -25.63 -0.92
CA ASP A 447 11.64 -24.90 -1.69
C ASP A 447 10.72 -24.07 -0.78
N ASP A 448 10.33 -24.59 0.38
CA ASP A 448 9.51 -23.86 1.36
C ASP A 448 10.29 -22.70 1.99
N SER A 449 11.59 -22.90 2.22
CA SER A 449 12.49 -21.83 2.69
C SER A 449 12.65 -20.72 1.65
N PHE A 450 12.74 -21.09 0.37
CA PHE A 450 12.79 -20.13 -0.74
C PHE A 450 11.51 -19.31 -0.84
N LYS A 451 10.33 -19.95 -0.73
CA LYS A 451 9.03 -19.27 -0.74
C LYS A 451 8.91 -18.24 0.40
N VAL A 452 9.43 -18.55 1.59
CA VAL A 452 9.47 -17.57 2.69
C VAL A 452 10.30 -16.35 2.32
N VAL A 453 11.51 -16.53 1.74
CA VAL A 453 12.35 -15.40 1.30
C VAL A 453 11.66 -14.59 0.20
N GLU A 454 10.96 -15.25 -0.72
CA GLU A 454 10.22 -14.58 -1.79
C GLU A 454 9.07 -13.74 -1.23
N ASP A 455 8.24 -14.29 -0.35
CA ASP A 455 7.17 -13.58 0.36
C ASP A 455 7.71 -12.35 1.12
N LEU A 456 8.81 -12.49 1.86
CA LEU A 456 9.42 -11.35 2.57
C LEU A 456 9.90 -10.23 1.63
N ASN A 457 10.43 -10.59 0.46
CA ASN A 457 10.82 -9.61 -0.56
C ASN A 457 9.60 -8.94 -1.20
N GLU A 458 8.53 -9.69 -1.46
CA GLU A 458 7.28 -9.15 -1.99
C GLU A 458 6.60 -8.19 -1.02
N ARG A 459 6.55 -8.53 0.28
CA ARG A 459 6.06 -7.63 1.33
C ARG A 459 6.82 -6.31 1.35
N GLN A 460 8.14 -6.35 1.18
CA GLN A 460 8.96 -5.14 1.06
C GLN A 460 8.61 -4.30 -0.17
N LEU A 461 8.16 -4.92 -1.25
CA LEU A 461 7.76 -4.27 -2.50
C LEU A 461 6.31 -3.78 -2.50
N SER A 462 5.52 -4.17 -1.51
CA SER A 462 4.11 -3.79 -1.40
C SER A 462 3.91 -2.28 -1.54
N LYS A 463 2.97 -1.91 -2.43
CA LYS A 463 2.53 -0.53 -2.64
C LYS A 463 1.62 -0.02 -1.53
N LYS A 464 1.19 -0.91 -0.62
CA LYS A 464 0.32 -0.58 0.51
C LYS A 464 0.98 0.38 1.49
N PHE A 465 2.30 0.27 1.68
CA PHE A 465 3.02 1.07 2.67
C PHE A 465 3.72 2.25 2.04
N ARG A 466 3.54 3.43 2.65
CA ARG A 466 4.30 4.64 2.31
C ARG A 466 5.80 4.39 2.43
N ARG A 467 6.57 4.87 1.46
CA ARG A 467 8.03 4.77 1.45
C ARG A 467 8.65 6.13 1.72
N THR A 468 9.72 6.15 2.50
CA THR A 468 10.53 7.34 2.74
C THR A 468 11.98 7.05 2.40
N LEU A 469 12.77 8.10 2.19
CA LEU A 469 14.21 7.90 2.11
C LEU A 469 14.69 7.37 3.47
N CYS A 470 15.47 6.29 3.41
CA CYS A 470 15.95 5.55 4.55
C CYS A 470 17.48 5.33 4.44
N HIS A 471 18.19 5.47 5.56
CA HIS A 471 19.59 5.10 5.73
C HIS A 471 19.76 3.57 5.63
N GLY A 472 20.36 3.02 4.59
CA GLY A 472 20.34 1.59 4.28
C GLY A 472 21.26 0.69 5.13
N ASN A 473 21.93 1.20 6.16
CA ASN A 473 22.69 0.38 7.10
C ASN A 473 22.74 1.05 8.49
N ARG A 474 21.85 0.68 9.41
CA ARG A 474 21.61 1.40 10.69
C ARG A 474 22.14 0.66 11.92
N ILE A 475 23.27 0.01 11.76
CA ILE A 475 24.05 -0.54 12.86
C ILE A 475 24.64 0.59 13.71
N ARG A 476 24.87 0.34 15.01
CA ARG A 476 25.42 1.30 15.98
C ARG A 476 26.67 2.05 15.50
N GLU A 477 27.49 1.42 14.66
CA GLU A 477 28.71 2.00 14.11
C GLU A 477 28.44 3.15 13.13
N ASN A 478 27.21 3.28 12.62
CA ASN A 478 26.78 4.36 11.72
C ASN A 478 25.96 5.45 12.43
N ILE A 479 25.91 5.45 13.77
CA ILE A 479 25.22 6.46 14.57
C ILE A 479 26.19 7.05 15.60
N MET A 480 26.52 8.34 15.47
CA MET A 480 27.35 9.05 16.44
C MET A 480 26.46 9.80 17.44
N PHE A 481 26.86 9.82 18.71
CA PHE A 481 26.15 10.52 19.77
C PHE A 481 27.04 11.60 20.38
N LYS A 482 26.42 12.75 20.69
CA LYS A 482 26.96 13.74 21.62
C LYS A 482 26.27 13.54 22.96
N CYS A 483 27.06 13.50 24.03
CA CYS A 483 26.54 13.25 25.37
C CYS A 483 26.88 14.40 26.31
N ASP A 484 25.89 14.87 27.05
CA ASP A 484 26.05 15.79 28.16
C ASP A 484 26.01 14.98 29.45
N GLN A 485 27.11 14.99 30.22
CA GLN A 485 27.24 14.19 31.45
C GLN A 485 26.91 12.69 31.27
N LYS A 486 27.29 12.10 30.13
CA LYS A 486 27.02 10.69 29.69
C LYS A 486 25.58 10.39 29.23
N VAL A 487 24.65 11.34 29.28
CA VAL A 487 23.32 11.18 28.70
C VAL A 487 23.35 11.65 27.23
N PRO A 488 22.86 10.87 26.26
CA PRO A 488 22.84 11.30 24.87
C PRO A 488 21.89 12.48 24.71
N SER A 489 22.38 13.57 24.12
CA SER A 489 21.58 14.77 23.85
C SER A 489 21.34 15.00 22.35
N GLU A 490 22.29 14.61 21.50
CA GLU A 490 22.14 14.65 20.04
C GLU A 490 22.71 13.39 19.38
N SER A 491 22.16 13.00 18.23
CA SER A 491 22.77 12.00 17.35
C SER A 491 22.97 12.52 15.93
N ARG A 492 23.87 11.85 15.19
CA ARG A 492 24.13 12.08 13.76
C ARG A 492 24.24 10.73 13.06
N LEU A 493 23.54 10.59 11.94
CA LEU A 493 23.71 9.45 11.04
C LEU A 493 24.95 9.69 10.18
N ILE A 494 25.79 8.67 10.05
CA ILE A 494 26.98 8.69 9.20
C ILE A 494 26.95 7.51 8.23
N ASN A 495 27.71 7.61 7.13
CA ASN A 495 27.89 6.53 6.14
C ASN A 495 26.66 6.15 5.30
N PHE A 496 26.15 7.10 4.51
CA PHE A 496 25.03 6.96 3.56
C PHE A 496 25.35 6.17 2.28
N ARG A 497 26.32 5.25 2.29
CA ARG A 497 26.72 4.46 1.09
C ARG A 497 25.58 3.57 0.58
N SER A 498 24.82 2.96 1.47
CA SER A 498 23.54 2.31 1.15
C SER A 498 22.42 3.26 1.54
N LYS A 499 21.70 3.81 0.56
CA LYS A 499 20.45 4.56 0.79
C LYS A 499 19.33 3.82 0.08
N GLN A 500 18.18 3.73 0.73
CA GLN A 500 17.05 2.97 0.23
C GLN A 500 15.76 3.76 0.40
N TYR A 501 14.84 3.68 -0.56
CA TYR A 501 13.44 4.01 -0.33
C TYR A 501 12.72 2.78 0.19
N SER A 502 12.58 2.73 1.50
CA SER A 502 11.85 1.67 2.19
C SER A 502 10.72 2.27 3.01
N PRO A 503 9.73 1.45 3.40
CA PRO A 503 8.80 1.84 4.44
C PRO A 503 9.55 2.33 5.69
N PRO A 504 9.13 3.45 6.31
CA PRO A 504 9.82 4.04 7.46
C PRO A 504 9.86 3.06 8.65
N MET A 505 8.88 2.18 8.75
CA MET A 505 8.84 1.17 9.80
C MET A 505 10.01 0.17 9.71
N CYS A 506 10.49 -0.18 8.51
CA CYS A 506 11.70 -1.01 8.39
C CYS A 506 12.90 -0.35 9.08
N ALA A 507 13.05 0.97 8.94
CA ALA A 507 14.14 1.74 9.53
C ALA A 507 14.06 1.82 11.06
N VAL A 508 12.85 2.06 11.56
CA VAL A 508 12.57 2.11 13.01
C VAL A 508 12.89 0.76 13.64
N LEU A 509 12.37 -0.32 13.06
CA LEU A 509 12.64 -1.68 13.52
C LEU A 509 14.12 -2.04 13.44
N GLN A 510 14.85 -1.64 12.38
CA GLN A 510 16.29 -1.87 12.30
C GLN A 510 17.04 -1.18 13.45
N VAL A 511 16.71 0.07 13.78
CA VAL A 511 17.33 0.76 14.94
C VAL A 511 17.04 0.02 16.23
N ILE A 512 15.81 -0.45 16.43
CA ILE A 512 15.44 -1.19 17.65
C ILE A 512 16.15 -2.55 17.69
N PHE A 513 16.01 -3.40 16.67
CA PHE A 513 16.50 -4.78 16.70
C PHE A 513 18.00 -4.93 16.52
N PHE A 514 18.68 -3.99 15.84
CA PHE A 514 20.13 -4.10 15.65
C PHE A 514 20.90 -3.61 16.87
N ASN A 515 20.27 -2.80 17.73
CA ASN A 515 20.95 -2.09 18.80
C ASN A 515 20.40 -2.41 20.21
N THR A 516 19.41 -3.30 20.34
CA THR A 516 18.81 -3.70 21.64
C THR A 516 18.70 -5.22 21.79
N ASN A 517 18.50 -5.69 23.02
CA ASN A 517 18.22 -7.10 23.31
C ASN A 517 16.72 -7.33 23.56
N GLU A 518 16.36 -8.61 23.74
CA GLU A 518 14.99 -9.04 23.95
C GLU A 518 14.36 -8.43 25.23
N ASP A 519 15.06 -8.52 26.37
CA ASP A 519 14.58 -7.97 27.65
C ASP A 519 14.24 -6.49 27.57
N PHE A 520 15.10 -5.71 26.89
CA PHE A 520 14.86 -4.30 26.64
C PHE A 520 13.58 -4.10 25.82
N ARG A 521 13.36 -4.89 24.77
CA ARG A 521 12.16 -4.77 23.93
C ARG A 521 10.88 -5.16 24.67
N GLN A 522 10.93 -6.13 25.57
CA GLN A 522 9.76 -6.46 26.41
C GLN A 522 9.25 -5.22 27.17
N HIS A 523 10.17 -4.39 27.67
CA HIS A 523 9.82 -3.21 28.47
C HIS A 523 9.49 -1.98 27.62
N TYR A 524 10.19 -1.79 26.51
CA TYR A 524 10.19 -0.49 25.82
C TYR A 524 9.68 -0.50 24.38
N PHE A 525 9.47 -1.65 23.74
CA PHE A 525 9.17 -1.74 22.30
C PHE A 525 7.99 -0.86 21.89
N HIS A 526 6.85 -0.99 22.57
CA HIS A 526 5.64 -0.20 22.29
C HIS A 526 5.83 1.29 22.58
N SER A 527 6.45 1.61 23.72
CA SER A 527 6.74 3.01 24.09
C SER A 527 7.67 3.69 23.08
N LEU A 528 8.56 2.94 22.42
CA LEU A 528 9.46 3.44 21.39
C LEU A 528 8.74 3.69 20.07
N LEU A 529 7.79 2.83 19.69
CA LEU A 529 6.94 3.05 18.51
C LEU A 529 6.04 4.27 18.69
N ALA A 530 5.41 4.40 19.86
CA ALA A 530 4.61 5.57 20.22
C ALA A 530 5.48 6.84 20.25
N HIS A 531 6.66 6.78 20.89
CA HIS A 531 7.60 7.91 20.91
C HIS A 531 8.02 8.34 19.50
N TYR A 532 8.29 7.39 18.60
CA TYR A 532 8.59 7.69 17.21
C TYR A 532 7.41 8.38 16.50
N HIS A 533 6.18 7.88 16.69
CA HIS A 533 4.97 8.47 16.10
C HIS A 533 4.72 9.90 16.61
N GLU A 534 4.78 10.11 17.93
CA GLU A 534 4.61 11.44 18.54
C GLU A 534 5.68 12.43 18.05
N CYS A 535 6.95 12.02 18.04
CA CYS A 535 8.00 12.88 17.49
C CYS A 535 7.77 13.18 16.00
N LEU A 536 7.26 12.22 15.22
CA LEU A 536 6.93 12.45 13.81
C LEU A 536 5.76 13.42 13.66
N LYS A 537 4.74 13.31 14.51
CA LYS A 537 3.62 14.24 14.57
C LYS A 537 4.12 15.66 14.86
N ASP A 538 4.89 15.84 15.94
CA ASP A 538 5.49 17.12 16.31
C ASP A 538 6.35 17.71 15.18
N GLU A 539 7.07 16.87 14.46
CA GLU A 539 7.90 17.32 13.33
C GLU A 539 7.05 17.70 12.11
N LEU A 540 5.98 16.96 11.80
CA LEU A 540 5.06 17.25 10.69
C LEU A 540 4.18 18.49 10.94
N GLU A 541 3.75 18.71 12.17
CA GLU A 541 2.97 19.89 12.57
C GLU A 541 3.73 21.21 12.32
N LYS A 542 5.07 21.20 12.42
CA LYS A 542 5.91 22.36 12.03
C LYS A 542 5.74 22.77 10.57
N TYR A 543 5.21 21.88 9.74
CA TYR A 543 4.92 22.09 8.33
C TYR A 543 3.41 22.14 8.02
N CYS A 544 2.55 22.24 9.04
CA CYS A 544 1.08 22.19 8.92
C CYS A 544 0.56 20.91 8.23
N LEU A 545 1.22 19.78 8.50
CA LEU A 545 0.86 18.47 7.96
C LEU A 545 0.27 17.59 9.08
N ASP A 546 -0.85 16.93 8.76
CA ASP A 546 -1.52 15.99 9.67
C ASP A 546 -0.92 14.58 9.52
N ILE A 547 -0.50 13.99 10.65
CA ILE A 547 0.08 12.65 10.67
C ILE A 547 -0.94 11.57 10.31
N ASP A 548 -2.22 11.74 10.66
CA ASP A 548 -3.25 10.73 10.46
C ASP A 548 -3.55 10.50 8.96
N HIS A 549 -3.32 11.52 8.13
CA HIS A 549 -3.40 11.43 6.68
C HIS A 549 -2.09 11.00 6.00
N ILE A 550 -0.98 10.96 6.75
CA ILE A 550 0.36 10.74 6.21
C ILE A 550 0.87 9.34 6.54
N LEU A 551 0.79 8.97 7.81
CA LEU A 551 1.31 7.74 8.39
C LEU A 551 0.70 7.58 9.78
N SER A 552 -0.54 7.13 9.82
CA SER A 552 -1.28 6.89 11.07
C SER A 552 -0.54 5.91 11.98
N LEU A 553 -0.88 5.91 13.28
CA LEU A 553 -0.33 4.94 14.22
C LEU A 553 -0.71 3.50 13.81
N GLU A 554 -1.90 3.32 13.22
CA GLU A 554 -2.36 2.07 12.62
C GLU A 554 -1.44 1.60 11.49
N ASP A 555 -1.08 2.48 10.55
CA ASP A 555 -0.17 2.16 9.46
C ASP A 555 1.21 1.73 9.98
N LEU A 556 1.68 2.38 11.06
CA LEU A 556 2.92 2.00 11.72
C LEU A 556 2.81 0.59 12.33
N GLN A 557 1.75 0.32 13.09
CA GLN A 557 1.51 -0.98 13.72
C GLN A 557 1.38 -2.11 12.68
N LEU A 558 0.64 -1.87 11.60
CA LEU A 558 0.55 -2.80 10.48
C LEU A 558 1.91 -3.02 9.79
N GLY A 559 2.71 -1.96 9.70
CA GLY A 559 4.09 -2.03 9.24
C GLY A 559 4.97 -2.90 10.12
N VAL A 560 4.76 -2.92 11.45
CA VAL A 560 5.54 -3.77 12.36
C VAL A 560 5.37 -5.22 11.98
N HIS A 561 4.13 -5.71 11.91
CA HIS A 561 3.85 -7.11 11.57
C HIS A 561 4.44 -7.50 10.19
N ASN A 562 4.30 -6.62 9.19
CA ASN A 562 4.77 -6.92 7.83
C ASN A 562 6.29 -6.95 7.68
N PHE A 563 7.02 -6.09 8.39
CA PHE A 563 8.47 -5.92 8.21
C PHE A 563 9.32 -6.56 9.30
N LEU A 564 8.74 -6.93 10.45
CA LEU A 564 9.47 -7.56 11.54
C LEU A 564 10.19 -8.86 11.13
N PRO A 565 9.59 -9.77 10.34
CA PRO A 565 10.31 -10.96 9.89
C PRO A 565 11.53 -10.64 9.02
N LEU A 566 11.39 -9.66 8.12
CA LEU A 566 12.50 -9.20 7.28
C LEU A 566 13.62 -8.58 8.13
N VAL A 567 13.28 -7.79 9.15
CA VAL A 567 14.27 -7.14 10.02
C VAL A 567 14.98 -8.16 10.91
N LYS A 568 14.28 -9.16 11.46
CA LYS A 568 14.89 -10.26 12.21
C LYS A 568 15.83 -11.09 11.34
N LEU A 569 15.46 -11.35 10.08
CA LEU A 569 16.33 -12.00 9.10
C LEU A 569 17.59 -11.16 8.82
N GLN A 570 17.43 -9.85 8.58
CA GLN A 570 18.56 -8.94 8.36
C GLN A 570 19.49 -8.85 9.58
N ALA A 571 18.94 -8.83 10.79
CA ALA A 571 19.71 -8.84 12.03
C ALA A 571 20.56 -10.11 12.13
N ALA A 572 19.97 -11.28 11.85
CA ALA A 572 20.66 -12.57 11.86
C ALA A 572 21.77 -12.66 10.79
N LEU A 573 21.59 -12.02 9.64
CA LEU A 573 22.58 -11.98 8.56
C LEU A 573 23.74 -11.00 8.83
N HIS A 574 23.49 -9.88 9.53
CA HIS A 574 24.49 -8.82 9.72
C HIS A 574 25.37 -8.94 10.97
N GLN A 575 24.96 -9.67 12.01
CA GLN A 575 25.70 -9.67 13.28
C GLN A 575 26.94 -10.58 13.27
N GLN A 576 28.11 -9.99 13.54
CA GLN A 576 29.36 -10.70 13.78
C GLN A 576 29.52 -10.99 15.29
N ASN A 577 29.51 -12.28 15.63
CA ASN A 577 30.08 -12.90 16.82
C ASN A 577 29.19 -13.09 18.08
N CYS A 578 28.73 -12.09 18.86
CA CYS A 578 28.09 -12.37 20.18
C CYS A 578 26.55 -12.32 20.24
N GLN A 579 25.89 -11.60 19.32
CA GLN A 579 24.43 -11.44 19.30
C GLN A 579 23.71 -12.42 18.35
N LYS A 580 24.50 -13.14 17.54
CA LYS A 580 24.01 -14.01 16.48
C LYS A 580 23.13 -15.14 17.00
N ASP A 581 23.49 -15.77 18.13
CA ASP A 581 22.69 -16.87 18.67
C ASP A 581 21.31 -16.42 19.17
N MET A 582 21.23 -15.22 19.75
CA MET A 582 19.96 -14.61 20.17
C MET A 582 19.09 -14.29 18.96
N THR A 583 19.63 -13.60 17.95
CA THR A 583 18.87 -13.22 16.75
C THR A 583 18.45 -14.43 15.91
N LEU A 584 19.26 -15.50 15.87
CA LEU A 584 18.88 -16.78 15.25
C LEU A 584 17.75 -17.47 16.00
N ARG A 585 17.76 -17.44 17.34
CA ARG A 585 16.68 -17.99 18.17
C ARG A 585 15.37 -17.24 17.92
N GLU A 586 15.41 -15.91 17.96
CA GLU A 586 14.24 -15.06 17.72
C GLU A 586 13.68 -15.25 16.29
N LEU A 587 14.56 -15.35 15.30
CA LEU A 587 14.16 -15.64 13.92
C LEU A 587 13.50 -17.03 13.83
N LYS A 588 14.06 -18.04 14.49
CA LYS A 588 13.48 -19.39 14.53
C LYS A 588 12.11 -19.41 15.21
N GLU A 589 11.95 -18.72 16.33
CA GLU A 589 10.66 -18.57 17.03
C GLU A 589 9.60 -17.98 16.10
N LEU A 590 9.95 -16.90 15.38
CA LEU A 590 9.06 -16.26 14.42
C LEU A 590 8.72 -17.16 13.21
N LEU A 591 9.71 -17.86 12.66
CA LEU A 591 9.50 -18.76 11.52
C LEU A 591 8.61 -19.97 11.88
N ASN A 592 8.66 -20.41 13.14
CA ASN A 592 7.78 -21.45 13.68
C ASN A 592 6.36 -20.93 13.96
N CYS A 593 6.21 -19.65 14.31
CA CYS A 593 4.91 -19.02 14.59
C CYS A 593 4.79 -17.64 13.91
N PRO A 594 4.58 -17.60 12.58
CA PRO A 594 4.56 -16.34 11.83
C PRO A 594 3.30 -15.50 12.09
N LEU A 595 2.22 -16.13 12.57
CA LEU A 595 0.93 -15.48 12.82
C LEU A 595 1.00 -14.47 13.98
N LEU A 596 1.70 -14.84 15.05
CA LEU A 596 1.79 -14.06 16.29
C LEU A 596 3.25 -13.98 16.74
N PRO A 597 3.97 -12.90 16.38
CA PRO A 597 5.29 -12.60 16.91
C PRO A 597 5.29 -12.50 18.43
N LYS A 598 6.46 -12.76 19.05
CA LYS A 598 6.65 -12.62 20.50
C LYS A 598 6.37 -11.21 21.00
N GLU A 599 6.66 -10.21 20.18
CA GLU A 599 6.40 -8.80 20.47
C GLU A 599 4.91 -8.51 20.69
N ASP A 600 4.03 -9.17 19.94
CA ASP A 600 2.57 -9.06 20.14
C ASP A 600 2.14 -9.71 21.48
N CYS A 601 2.84 -10.76 21.91
CA CYS A 601 2.61 -11.37 23.23
C CYS A 601 2.96 -10.42 24.37
N PHE A 602 3.93 -9.53 24.20
CA PHE A 602 4.21 -8.50 25.20
C PHE A 602 3.06 -7.51 25.31
N SER A 603 2.45 -7.12 24.19
CA SER A 603 1.26 -6.25 24.17
C SER A 603 0.09 -6.91 24.89
N ILE A 604 -0.16 -8.19 24.63
CA ILE A 604 -1.24 -8.96 25.27
C ILE A 604 -1.11 -8.92 26.79
N ILE A 605 0.10 -9.19 27.32
CA ILE A 605 0.35 -9.18 28.77
C ILE A 605 0.29 -7.77 29.34
N GLN A 606 0.84 -6.78 28.64
CA GLN A 606 0.77 -5.38 29.04
C GLN A 606 -0.68 -4.89 29.10
N ASN A 607 -1.52 -5.24 28.12
CA ASN A 607 -2.92 -4.84 28.08
C ASN A 607 -3.76 -5.55 29.15
N LYS A 608 -3.45 -6.83 29.46
CA LYS A 608 -4.16 -7.58 30.51
C LYS A 608 -3.82 -7.11 31.93
N PHE A 609 -2.56 -6.80 32.22
CA PHE A 609 -2.10 -6.52 33.58
C PHE A 609 -1.64 -5.08 33.82
N HIS A 610 -1.64 -4.24 32.78
CA HIS A 610 -1.17 -2.85 32.82
C HIS A 610 0.26 -2.72 33.38
N THR A 611 1.13 -3.70 33.08
CA THR A 611 2.51 -3.73 33.55
C THR A 611 3.44 -4.41 32.56
N THR A 612 4.68 -3.95 32.51
CA THR A 612 5.80 -4.60 31.81
C THR A 612 6.72 -5.36 32.76
N ASN A 613 6.46 -5.28 34.07
CA ASN A 613 7.30 -5.88 35.10
C ASN A 613 6.94 -7.36 35.31
N TYR A 614 7.43 -8.20 34.40
CA TYR A 614 7.32 -9.66 34.44
C TYR A 614 8.51 -10.28 33.71
N GLU A 615 8.77 -11.56 33.91
CA GLU A 615 9.69 -12.35 33.10
C GLU A 615 8.86 -13.19 32.12
N PHE A 616 9.11 -13.03 30.82
CA PHE A 616 8.47 -13.82 29.79
C PHE A 616 9.18 -15.18 29.64
N LEU A 617 8.47 -16.28 29.83
CA LEU A 617 9.06 -17.62 29.77
C LEU A 617 8.88 -18.27 28.40
N PHE A 618 7.64 -18.41 27.94
CA PHE A 618 7.33 -18.90 26.59
C PHE A 618 5.87 -18.58 26.21
N PHE A 619 5.54 -18.77 24.94
CA PHE A 619 4.16 -18.89 24.50
C PHE A 619 3.99 -20.12 23.61
N LYS A 620 2.76 -20.65 23.56
CA LYS A 620 2.36 -21.75 22.70
C LYS A 620 1.05 -21.41 22.03
N LEU A 621 1.03 -21.50 20.70
CA LEU A 621 -0.16 -21.36 19.89
C LEU A 621 -0.62 -22.75 19.43
N THR A 622 -1.88 -23.08 19.65
CA THR A 622 -2.48 -24.37 19.26
C THR A 622 -3.72 -24.11 18.41
N PRO A 623 -3.79 -24.58 17.15
CA PRO A 623 -5.02 -24.46 16.35
C PRO A 623 -6.16 -25.23 17.03
N LEU A 624 -7.38 -24.72 16.87
CA LEU A 624 -8.57 -25.49 17.22
C LEU A 624 -8.89 -26.41 16.04
N ASP A 625 -8.75 -27.73 16.24
CA ASP A 625 -8.91 -28.76 15.19
C ASP A 625 -10.37 -28.92 14.71
N GLU A 626 -11.33 -28.36 15.45
CA GLU A 626 -12.75 -28.31 15.08
C GLU A 626 -13.04 -26.97 14.39
N VAL A 627 -13.51 -27.03 13.14
CA VAL A 627 -13.95 -25.86 12.36
C VAL A 627 -15.19 -25.25 13.01
N ASN A 628 -14.98 -24.45 14.07
CA ASN A 628 -16.06 -23.89 14.88
C ASN A 628 -16.59 -22.55 14.35
N GLY A 629 -16.11 -22.08 13.20
CA GLY A 629 -16.66 -20.87 12.59
C GLY A 629 -16.56 -20.83 11.09
N PHE A 630 -17.51 -20.10 10.52
CA PHE A 630 -17.82 -20.06 9.10
C PHE A 630 -16.86 -19.13 8.33
N LEU A 631 -16.34 -18.09 8.98
CA LEU A 631 -15.58 -16.99 8.39
C LEU A 631 -14.32 -16.57 9.19
N GLY A 632 -13.70 -17.49 9.94
CA GLY A 632 -12.47 -17.22 10.69
C GLY A 632 -11.72 -18.48 11.12
N ASP A 633 -10.40 -18.35 11.27
CA ASP A 633 -9.55 -19.39 11.85
C ASP A 633 -9.38 -19.12 13.36
N TYR A 634 -9.37 -20.16 14.20
CA TYR A 634 -9.30 -20.02 15.65
C TYR A 634 -8.13 -20.75 16.28
N TYR A 635 -7.55 -20.14 17.33
CA TYR A 635 -6.43 -20.72 18.06
C TYR A 635 -6.58 -20.52 19.58
N LYS A 636 -6.01 -21.44 20.35
CA LYS A 636 -5.71 -21.25 21.77
C LYS A 636 -4.28 -20.77 21.92
N LEU A 637 -4.10 -19.69 22.67
CA LEU A 637 -2.80 -19.13 23.01
C LEU A 637 -2.56 -19.30 24.51
N GLN A 638 -1.42 -19.89 24.86
CA GLN A 638 -0.94 -19.97 26.22
C GLN A 638 0.33 -19.15 26.34
N ILE A 639 0.33 -18.13 27.20
CA ILE A 639 1.53 -17.34 27.53
C ILE A 639 1.91 -17.66 28.97
N LYS A 640 3.15 -18.11 29.19
CA LYS A 640 3.68 -18.33 30.54
C LYS A 640 4.59 -17.17 30.93
N ILE A 641 4.27 -16.53 32.06
CA ILE A 641 5.08 -15.45 32.64
C ILE A 641 5.44 -15.77 34.10
N ARG A 642 6.43 -15.06 34.62
CA ARG A 642 6.74 -15.04 36.06
C ARG A 642 6.69 -13.61 36.58
N ARG A 643 5.86 -13.38 37.60
CA ARG A 643 5.80 -12.11 38.36
C ARG A 643 6.25 -12.38 39.79
N GLN A 644 5.30 -12.71 40.67
CA GLN A 644 5.57 -13.25 42.01
C GLN A 644 5.61 -14.78 42.00
N LYS A 645 4.80 -15.40 41.15
CA LYS A 645 4.76 -16.83 40.86
C LYS A 645 4.70 -17.03 39.35
N GLU A 646 4.91 -18.26 38.90
CA GLU A 646 4.65 -18.62 37.51
C GLU A 646 3.14 -18.69 37.26
N GLU A 647 2.70 -18.05 36.19
CA GLU A 647 1.29 -17.97 35.80
C GLU A 647 1.16 -18.28 34.31
N ILE A 648 0.10 -19.00 33.94
CA ILE A 648 -0.25 -19.28 32.55
C ILE A 648 -1.49 -18.47 32.21
N ILE A 649 -1.36 -17.59 31.22
CA ILE A 649 -2.45 -16.81 30.66
C ILE A 649 -2.97 -17.57 29.45
N ASN A 650 -4.25 -17.92 29.47
CA ASN A 650 -4.91 -18.56 28.35
C ASN A 650 -5.76 -17.53 27.61
N CYS A 651 -5.58 -17.45 26.30
CA CYS A 651 -6.31 -16.55 25.42
C CYS A 651 -6.92 -17.35 24.26
N PHE A 652 -7.99 -16.81 23.71
CA PHE A 652 -8.61 -17.26 22.48
C PHE A 652 -8.25 -16.28 21.35
N ILE A 653 -7.79 -16.80 20.21
CA ILE A 653 -7.46 -15.98 19.05
C ILE A 653 -8.46 -16.27 17.94
N LYS A 654 -9.00 -15.20 17.35
CA LYS A 654 -9.70 -15.21 16.06
C LYS A 654 -8.80 -14.59 15.01
N CYS A 655 -8.68 -15.23 13.86
CA CYS A 655 -7.85 -14.79 12.74
C CYS A 655 -8.63 -14.75 11.44
N MET A 656 -8.11 -14.01 10.47
CA MET A 656 -8.58 -14.13 9.08
C MET A 656 -8.48 -15.57 8.59
N PRO A 657 -9.50 -16.07 7.87
CA PRO A 657 -9.52 -17.44 7.37
C PRO A 657 -8.41 -17.65 6.34
N LYS A 658 -7.86 -18.88 6.30
CA LYS A 658 -6.83 -19.25 5.31
C LYS A 658 -7.35 -19.47 3.90
N GLY A 659 -8.60 -19.95 3.76
CA GLY A 659 -9.21 -20.22 2.45
C GLY A 659 -9.42 -18.95 1.64
N THR A 660 -9.07 -18.96 0.35
CA THR A 660 -9.12 -17.80 -0.56
C THR A 660 -10.52 -17.19 -0.66
N ALA A 661 -11.54 -18.02 -0.91
CA ALA A 661 -12.93 -17.57 -1.04
C ALA A 661 -13.46 -16.96 0.27
N SER A 662 -13.32 -17.66 1.41
CA SER A 662 -13.74 -17.14 2.72
C SER A 662 -12.99 -15.87 3.11
N LYS A 663 -11.69 -15.80 2.81
CA LYS A 663 -10.86 -14.61 3.02
C LYS A 663 -11.37 -13.43 2.19
N GLN A 664 -11.69 -13.66 0.92
CA GLN A 664 -12.24 -12.63 0.05
C GLN A 664 -13.59 -12.11 0.56
N VAL A 665 -14.48 -13.01 1.01
CA VAL A 665 -15.77 -12.61 1.61
C VAL A 665 -15.57 -11.72 2.84
N VAL A 666 -14.67 -12.09 3.75
CA VAL A 666 -14.39 -11.32 4.98
C VAL A 666 -13.72 -9.97 4.66
N GLN A 667 -12.80 -9.94 3.69
CA GLN A 667 -12.13 -8.72 3.24
C GLN A 667 -13.10 -7.77 2.55
N ASP A 668 -13.88 -8.26 1.60
CA ASP A 668 -14.86 -7.45 0.88
C ASP A 668 -16.00 -6.98 1.80
N GLY A 669 -16.37 -7.77 2.82
CA GLY A 669 -17.35 -7.38 3.83
C GLY A 669 -16.84 -6.38 4.86
N SER A 670 -15.54 -6.11 4.91
CA SER A 670 -14.86 -5.34 5.97
C SER A 670 -15.17 -5.85 7.38
N SER A 671 -15.52 -7.13 7.51
CA SER A 671 -16.06 -7.73 8.74
C SER A 671 -15.07 -7.64 9.91
N PHE A 672 -13.79 -7.93 9.67
CA PHE A 672 -12.74 -7.87 10.69
C PHE A 672 -12.44 -6.44 11.16
N ILE A 673 -12.59 -5.46 10.26
CA ILE A 673 -12.40 -4.04 10.54
C ILE A 673 -13.51 -3.54 11.47
N LYS A 674 -14.76 -3.95 11.23
CA LYS A 674 -15.91 -3.60 12.09
C LYS A 674 -15.76 -4.15 13.50
N GLU A 675 -15.36 -5.42 13.62
CA GLU A 675 -15.14 -6.05 14.91
C GLU A 675 -13.96 -5.41 15.65
N THR A 676 -12.87 -5.08 14.94
CA THR A 676 -11.75 -4.32 15.53
C THR A 676 -12.20 -2.94 16.01
N PHE A 677 -13.03 -2.24 15.24
CA PHE A 677 -13.55 -0.91 15.59
C PHE A 677 -14.33 -0.94 16.91
N LEU A 678 -15.12 -1.99 17.16
CA LEU A 678 -15.81 -2.16 18.45
C LEU A 678 -14.83 -2.19 19.62
N TYR A 679 -13.90 -3.15 19.61
CA TYR A 679 -13.00 -3.35 20.75
C TYR A 679 -11.96 -2.25 20.90
N LYS A 680 -11.42 -1.75 19.79
CA LYS A 680 -10.34 -0.75 19.82
C LYS A 680 -10.87 0.66 20.10
N THR A 681 -12.04 1.02 19.57
CA THR A 681 -12.53 2.41 19.59
C THR A 681 -13.76 2.57 20.46
N LEU A 682 -14.80 1.77 20.24
CA LEU A 682 -16.08 1.97 20.93
C LEU A 682 -15.98 1.61 22.42
N VAL A 683 -15.45 0.43 22.76
CA VAL A 683 -15.29 0.02 24.16
C VAL A 683 -14.46 1.04 24.94
N GLN A 684 -13.35 1.51 24.37
CA GLN A 684 -12.53 2.55 25.00
C GLN A 684 -13.32 3.84 25.25
N LYS A 685 -14.08 4.33 24.25
CA LYS A 685 -14.93 5.52 24.41
C LYS A 685 -15.98 5.33 25.50
N PHE A 686 -16.53 4.13 25.64
CA PHE A 686 -17.51 3.81 26.68
C PHE A 686 -16.87 3.94 28.06
N CYS A 687 -15.69 3.35 28.26
CA CYS A 687 -14.91 3.48 29.49
C CYS A 687 -14.50 4.94 29.78
N GLU A 688 -14.08 5.71 28.78
CA GLU A 688 -13.70 7.14 28.94
C GLU A 688 -14.87 7.99 29.45
N GLU A 689 -16.08 7.67 28.99
CA GLU A 689 -17.32 8.29 29.45
C GLU A 689 -17.88 7.62 30.73
N GLY A 690 -17.13 6.72 31.36
CA GLY A 690 -17.47 6.07 32.62
C GLY A 690 -18.54 4.98 32.51
N ILE A 691 -18.67 4.32 31.36
CA ILE A 691 -19.54 3.15 31.19
C ILE A 691 -18.72 1.87 31.02
N ASP A 692 -18.63 1.17 32.15
CA ASP A 692 -17.90 -0.09 32.30
C ASP A 692 -18.82 -1.31 32.09
N THR A 693 -20.14 -1.12 31.96
CA THR A 693 -21.11 -2.21 31.80
C THR A 693 -20.98 -2.95 30.46
N ILE A 694 -20.32 -2.34 29.47
CA ILE A 694 -20.03 -3.00 28.19
C ILE A 694 -19.12 -4.24 28.38
N ASP A 695 -18.23 -4.23 29.37
CA ASP A 695 -17.35 -5.36 29.69
C ASP A 695 -18.14 -6.56 30.25
N GLU A 696 -19.36 -6.32 30.74
CA GLU A 696 -20.30 -7.39 31.12
C GLU A 696 -21.05 -7.99 29.92
N CYS A 697 -20.92 -7.42 28.74
CA CYS A 697 -21.56 -7.91 27.51
C CYS A 697 -20.56 -8.63 26.59
N LEU A 698 -19.27 -8.29 26.69
CA LEU A 698 -18.22 -8.72 25.77
C LEU A 698 -17.13 -9.54 26.49
N PRO A 699 -16.45 -10.48 25.81
CA PRO A 699 -15.17 -10.98 26.29
C PRO A 699 -14.13 -9.86 26.33
N ALA A 700 -13.25 -9.86 27.34
CA ALA A 700 -12.13 -8.94 27.36
C ALA A 700 -11.22 -9.19 26.17
N CYS A 701 -10.90 -8.14 25.40
CA CYS A 701 -10.02 -8.20 24.25
C CYS A 701 -8.64 -7.62 24.59
N TYR A 702 -7.62 -8.46 24.65
CA TYR A 702 -6.28 -8.06 25.09
C TYR A 702 -5.41 -7.54 23.95
N PHE A 703 -5.71 -7.85 22.69
CA PHE A 703 -4.92 -7.39 21.56
C PHE A 703 -5.71 -7.46 20.26
N GLN A 704 -5.50 -6.48 19.37
CA GLN A 704 -6.17 -6.39 18.09
C GLN A 704 -5.17 -5.95 17.01
N ARG A 705 -5.26 -6.58 15.84
CA ARG A 705 -4.52 -6.20 14.63
C ARG A 705 -5.53 -6.11 13.48
N GLN A 706 -5.73 -4.89 13.01
CA GLN A 706 -6.95 -4.41 12.31
C GLN A 706 -7.46 -5.25 11.14
N GLU A 707 -6.59 -6.03 10.50
CA GLU A 707 -6.94 -6.75 9.28
C GLU A 707 -6.80 -8.26 9.38
N ASP A 708 -6.34 -8.81 10.52
CA ASP A 708 -5.95 -10.21 10.55
C ASP A 708 -6.14 -10.97 11.86
N LEU A 709 -6.14 -10.32 13.03
CA LEU A 709 -6.13 -11.05 14.29
C LEU A 709 -6.73 -10.27 15.48
N LEU A 710 -7.50 -10.97 16.31
CA LEU A 710 -8.06 -10.50 17.59
C LEU A 710 -7.74 -11.52 18.69
N VAL A 711 -7.35 -11.07 19.87
CA VAL A 711 -7.02 -11.91 21.04
C VAL A 711 -7.93 -11.58 22.20
N PHE A 712 -8.68 -12.57 22.64
CA PHE A 712 -9.67 -12.49 23.72
C PHE A 712 -9.25 -13.30 24.93
N GLU A 713 -9.85 -13.00 26.08
CA GLU A 713 -9.88 -13.91 27.20
C GLU A 713 -10.46 -15.26 26.80
N ASP A 714 -9.88 -16.35 27.33
CA ASP A 714 -10.43 -17.67 27.13
C ASP A 714 -11.64 -17.91 28.04
N MET A 715 -12.82 -17.53 27.54
CA MET A 715 -14.10 -17.66 28.24
C MET A 715 -14.44 -19.11 28.63
N SER A 716 -13.87 -20.13 27.97
CA SER A 716 -14.13 -21.53 28.32
C SER A 716 -13.62 -21.90 29.72
N LEU A 717 -12.62 -21.18 30.24
CA LEU A 717 -12.12 -21.35 31.61
C LEU A 717 -13.04 -20.75 32.67
N LEU A 718 -13.97 -19.87 32.25
CA LEU A 718 -15.01 -19.27 33.08
C LEU A 718 -16.34 -20.02 32.96
N ASN A 719 -16.32 -21.25 32.42
CA ASN A 719 -17.49 -22.11 32.16
C ASN A 719 -18.50 -21.55 31.15
N TYR A 720 -18.06 -20.65 30.26
CA TYR A 720 -18.87 -20.22 29.11
C TYR A 720 -18.72 -21.17 27.94
N ARG A 721 -19.83 -21.43 27.24
CA ARG A 721 -19.85 -22.25 26.02
C ARG A 721 -20.89 -21.74 25.03
N SER A 722 -20.66 -21.97 23.73
CA SER A 722 -21.71 -21.81 22.72
C SER A 722 -22.75 -22.92 22.86
N LEU A 723 -24.01 -22.60 22.55
CA LEU A 723 -25.10 -23.58 22.54
C LEU A 723 -25.32 -24.13 21.13
N SER A 724 -25.73 -25.41 21.06
CA SER A 724 -26.04 -26.04 19.78
C SER A 724 -27.26 -25.38 19.12
N ALA A 725 -27.13 -24.97 17.87
CA ALA A 725 -28.23 -24.45 17.05
C ALA A 725 -29.38 -25.45 16.86
N LEU A 726 -29.15 -26.74 17.16
CA LEU A 726 -30.19 -27.78 17.10
C LEU A 726 -31.17 -27.72 18.28
N LYS A 727 -30.80 -27.08 19.40
CA LYS A 727 -31.65 -26.91 20.58
C LYS A 727 -32.22 -25.48 20.58
N PRO A 728 -33.55 -25.30 20.43
CA PRO A 728 -34.18 -24.00 20.52
C PRO A 728 -33.98 -23.36 21.89
N PHE A 729 -33.85 -22.04 21.94
CA PHE A 729 -33.84 -21.28 23.18
C PHE A 729 -35.24 -21.20 23.78
N ASP A 730 -35.34 -21.39 25.08
CA ASP A 730 -36.57 -21.20 25.84
C ASP A 730 -36.75 -19.73 26.26
N LEU A 731 -37.88 -19.43 26.90
CA LEU A 731 -38.20 -18.07 27.35
C LEU A 731 -37.17 -17.53 28.37
N GLU A 732 -36.60 -18.38 29.23
CA GLU A 732 -35.64 -17.95 30.26
C GLU A 732 -34.33 -17.47 29.60
N MET A 733 -33.81 -18.24 28.64
CA MET A 733 -32.67 -17.86 27.83
C MET A 733 -32.94 -16.58 27.02
N LEU A 734 -34.08 -16.51 26.32
CA LEU A 734 -34.46 -15.33 25.53
C LEU A 734 -34.55 -14.07 26.40
N SER A 735 -35.13 -14.19 27.59
CA SER A 735 -35.28 -13.07 28.52
C SER A 735 -33.91 -12.55 28.97
N MET A 736 -32.99 -13.45 29.36
CA MET A 736 -31.62 -13.08 29.74
C MET A 736 -30.89 -12.36 28.60
N PHE A 737 -30.99 -12.85 27.36
CA PHE A 737 -30.32 -12.23 26.22
C PHE A 737 -30.88 -10.85 25.90
N VAL A 738 -32.20 -10.66 25.98
CA VAL A 738 -32.85 -9.36 25.73
C VAL A 738 -32.42 -8.33 26.77
N ILE A 739 -32.36 -8.72 28.05
CA ILE A 739 -31.86 -7.87 29.14
C ILE A 739 -30.40 -7.47 28.86
N LYS A 740 -29.52 -8.44 28.60
CA LYS A 740 -28.10 -8.17 28.32
C LYS A 740 -27.91 -7.28 27.08
N LEU A 741 -28.73 -7.47 26.05
CA LEU A 741 -28.70 -6.66 24.83
C LEU A 741 -29.08 -5.19 25.08
N GLN A 742 -29.89 -4.89 26.11
CA GLN A 742 -30.23 -3.51 26.43
C GLN A 742 -29.03 -2.74 26.95
N SER A 743 -28.16 -3.37 27.74
CA SER A 743 -26.90 -2.76 28.19
C SER A 743 -25.99 -2.37 27.03
N PHE A 744 -25.97 -3.15 25.94
CA PHE A 744 -25.26 -2.78 24.70
C PHE A 744 -25.94 -1.61 23.98
N THR A 745 -27.28 -1.61 23.92
CA THR A 745 -28.07 -0.62 23.17
C THR A 745 -28.11 0.75 23.85
N GLU A 746 -28.18 0.77 25.19
CA GLU A 746 -28.08 1.92 26.09
C GLU A 746 -26.95 2.87 25.67
N GLU A 747 -25.78 2.28 25.49
CA GLU A 747 -24.53 2.98 25.36
C GLU A 747 -24.45 3.83 24.09
N PHE A 748 -25.11 3.36 23.03
CA PHE A 748 -25.18 4.08 21.76
C PHE A 748 -26.14 5.25 21.78
N PHE A 749 -27.25 5.15 22.51
CA PHE A 749 -28.16 6.28 22.70
C PHE A 749 -27.46 7.45 23.41
N ARG A 750 -26.43 7.17 24.22
CA ARG A 750 -25.66 8.17 24.97
C ARG A 750 -24.63 8.91 24.11
N ILE A 751 -23.81 8.19 23.35
CA ILE A 751 -22.57 8.75 22.77
C ILE A 751 -22.76 9.31 21.35
N PHE A 752 -23.70 8.81 20.56
CA PHE A 752 -23.73 9.08 19.12
C PHE A 752 -24.96 9.88 18.68
N LYS A 753 -24.75 11.18 18.43
CA LYS A 753 -25.70 12.07 17.71
C LYS A 753 -25.37 12.24 16.22
N GLU A 754 -24.25 11.68 15.76
CA GLU A 754 -23.79 11.77 14.36
C GLU A 754 -23.78 10.38 13.70
N SER A 755 -24.08 10.36 12.40
CA SER A 755 -24.23 9.16 11.58
C SER A 755 -22.91 8.38 11.45
N ILE A 756 -22.80 7.24 12.13
CA ILE A 756 -21.75 6.25 11.85
C ILE A 756 -22.09 5.56 10.51
N ILE A 757 -21.38 5.93 9.44
CA ILE A 757 -21.47 5.21 8.16
C ILE A 757 -20.60 3.95 8.25
N LEU A 758 -21.18 2.84 8.71
CA LEU A 758 -20.51 1.53 8.68
C LEU A 758 -20.60 0.90 7.29
N GLY A 759 -19.76 1.38 6.36
CA GLY A 759 -19.41 0.73 5.09
C GLY A 759 -20.55 0.34 4.12
N SER A 760 -20.46 0.76 2.86
CA SER A 760 -21.37 0.30 1.80
C SER A 760 -21.20 -1.19 1.50
N ALA A 761 -22.29 -1.89 1.20
CA ALA A 761 -22.23 -3.27 0.71
C ALA A 761 -21.37 -3.37 -0.57
N THR A 762 -20.39 -4.26 -0.57
CA THR A 762 -19.53 -4.53 -1.73
C THR A 762 -20.21 -5.45 -2.75
N HIS A 763 -19.69 -5.47 -3.98
CA HIS A 763 -20.26 -6.25 -5.09
C HIS A 763 -20.34 -7.77 -4.81
N SER A 764 -19.35 -8.33 -4.11
CA SER A 764 -19.31 -9.76 -3.74
C SER A 764 -20.28 -10.10 -2.61
N GLY A 765 -20.37 -9.26 -1.58
CA GLY A 765 -21.41 -9.37 -0.54
C GLY A 765 -22.81 -9.34 -1.17
N ALA A 766 -23.01 -8.48 -2.17
CA ALA A 766 -24.26 -8.40 -2.89
C ALA A 766 -24.60 -9.70 -3.66
N ARG A 767 -23.60 -10.25 -4.36
CA ARG A 767 -23.75 -11.53 -5.08
C ARG A 767 -24.05 -12.70 -4.13
N MET A 768 -23.37 -12.77 -2.98
CA MET A 768 -23.61 -13.79 -1.96
C MET A 768 -25.05 -13.75 -1.43
N MET A 769 -25.57 -12.55 -1.18
CA MET A 769 -26.96 -12.38 -0.73
C MET A 769 -27.96 -12.78 -1.81
N ALA A 770 -27.73 -12.40 -3.07
CA ALA A 770 -28.57 -12.82 -4.20
C ALA A 770 -28.63 -14.35 -4.35
N THR A 771 -27.49 -15.03 -4.18
CA THR A 771 -27.40 -16.49 -4.18
C THR A 771 -28.11 -17.10 -2.97
N GLY A 772 -28.05 -16.47 -1.79
CA GLY A 772 -28.81 -16.91 -0.62
C GLY A 772 -30.32 -16.80 -0.81
N VAL A 773 -30.81 -15.67 -1.34
CA VAL A 773 -32.23 -15.48 -1.70
C VAL A 773 -32.67 -16.51 -2.74
N LYS A 774 -31.85 -16.77 -3.76
CA LYS A 774 -32.07 -17.89 -4.71
C LYS A 774 -32.23 -19.21 -3.96
N GLY A 775 -31.30 -19.51 -3.04
CA GLY A 775 -31.29 -20.74 -2.27
C GLY A 775 -32.56 -20.95 -1.43
N VAL A 776 -33.18 -19.89 -0.89
CA VAL A 776 -34.45 -19.98 -0.13
C VAL A 776 -35.54 -20.55 -1.04
N PHE A 777 -35.60 -20.10 -2.28
CA PHE A 777 -36.63 -20.54 -3.23
C PHE A 777 -36.33 -21.91 -3.79
N ASP A 778 -35.08 -22.20 -4.12
CA ASP A 778 -34.70 -23.54 -4.59
C ASP A 778 -34.98 -24.58 -3.50
N ALA A 779 -34.79 -24.23 -2.22
CA ALA A 779 -35.08 -25.12 -1.09
C ALA A 779 -36.55 -25.55 -1.01
N THR A 780 -37.50 -24.76 -1.55
CA THR A 780 -38.92 -25.16 -1.60
C THR A 780 -39.14 -26.43 -2.42
N SER A 781 -38.26 -26.72 -3.39
CA SER A 781 -38.28 -27.98 -4.15
C SER A 781 -37.99 -29.22 -3.28
N LEU A 782 -37.48 -29.04 -2.05
CA LEU A 782 -37.25 -30.13 -1.10
C LEU A 782 -38.50 -30.49 -0.27
N TYR A 783 -39.58 -29.69 -0.37
CA TYR A 783 -40.81 -29.81 0.43
C TYR A 783 -42.04 -29.88 -0.49
N PRO A 784 -42.59 -31.08 -0.75
CA PRO A 784 -43.74 -31.26 -1.64
C PRO A 784 -44.95 -30.37 -1.31
N GLU A 785 -45.18 -30.13 -0.02
CA GLU A 785 -46.26 -29.27 0.50
C GLU A 785 -46.10 -27.78 0.13
N LEU A 786 -44.87 -27.34 -0.19
CA LEU A 786 -44.59 -25.97 -0.61
C LEU A 786 -44.61 -25.79 -2.15
N GLN A 787 -44.59 -26.90 -2.91
CA GLN A 787 -44.54 -26.92 -4.38
C GLN A 787 -45.91 -26.67 -5.04
N THR A 788 -46.62 -25.62 -4.62
CA THR A 788 -47.84 -25.21 -5.33
C THR A 788 -47.48 -24.41 -6.59
N LYS A 789 -48.29 -24.54 -7.65
CA LYS A 789 -48.09 -23.80 -8.92
C LYS A 789 -48.06 -22.28 -8.70
N THR A 790 -48.95 -21.79 -7.84
CA THR A 790 -49.02 -20.39 -7.40
C THR A 790 -47.74 -19.93 -6.71
N ASN A 791 -47.08 -20.81 -5.95
CA ASN A 791 -45.86 -20.45 -5.26
C ASN A 791 -44.69 -20.28 -6.24
N GLN A 792 -44.50 -21.25 -7.15
CA GLN A 792 -43.39 -21.21 -8.11
C GLN A 792 -43.49 -20.03 -9.10
N GLU A 793 -44.69 -19.68 -9.57
CA GLU A 793 -44.91 -18.56 -10.50
C GLU A 793 -44.63 -17.20 -9.84
N ASN A 794 -45.05 -16.99 -8.58
CA ASN A 794 -44.78 -15.75 -7.85
C ASN A 794 -43.29 -15.59 -7.48
N LEU A 795 -42.61 -16.69 -7.14
CA LEU A 795 -41.19 -16.68 -6.79
C LEU A 795 -40.31 -16.25 -7.98
N ASN A 796 -40.57 -16.80 -9.17
CA ASN A 796 -39.83 -16.44 -10.37
C ASN A 796 -40.10 -14.99 -10.82
N LYS A 797 -41.34 -14.50 -10.65
CA LYS A 797 -41.75 -13.14 -11.04
C LYS A 797 -41.09 -12.04 -10.21
N HIS A 798 -40.74 -12.31 -8.95
CA HIS A 798 -40.38 -11.27 -7.97
C HIS A 798 -38.98 -11.39 -7.37
N ARG A 799 -38.17 -12.34 -7.85
CA ARG A 799 -36.84 -12.64 -7.33
C ARG A 799 -35.90 -11.43 -7.24
N SER A 800 -35.88 -10.55 -8.24
CA SER A 800 -35.04 -9.33 -8.22
C SER A 800 -35.48 -8.34 -7.14
N LYS A 801 -36.79 -8.10 -7.03
CA LYS A 801 -37.37 -7.20 -6.01
C LYS A 801 -37.13 -7.69 -4.58
N LEU A 802 -37.06 -9.01 -4.38
CA LEU A 802 -36.76 -9.62 -3.08
C LEU A 802 -35.31 -9.39 -2.66
N THR A 803 -34.38 -9.48 -3.60
CA THR A 803 -32.98 -9.15 -3.36
C THR A 803 -32.81 -7.67 -3.01
N GLU A 804 -33.52 -6.76 -3.69
CA GLU A 804 -33.57 -5.33 -3.34
C GLU A 804 -34.18 -5.07 -1.95
N LEU A 805 -35.28 -5.78 -1.63
CA LEU A 805 -35.93 -5.68 -0.33
C LEU A 805 -34.99 -6.08 0.81
N PHE A 806 -34.24 -7.17 0.64
CA PHE A 806 -33.25 -7.61 1.62
C PHE A 806 -32.16 -6.54 1.88
N TYR A 807 -31.67 -5.85 0.83
CA TYR A 807 -30.70 -4.76 1.03
C TYR A 807 -31.24 -3.63 1.90
N SER A 808 -32.54 -3.32 1.77
CA SER A 808 -33.14 -2.20 2.50
C SER A 808 -33.12 -2.37 4.02
N VAL A 809 -33.02 -3.61 4.53
CA VAL A 809 -33.06 -3.90 5.98
C VAL A 809 -31.68 -4.02 6.61
N ILE A 810 -30.66 -4.25 5.80
CA ILE A 810 -29.27 -4.22 6.25
C ILE A 810 -28.63 -2.82 6.14
N THR A 811 -29.40 -1.84 5.67
CA THR A 811 -29.07 -0.41 5.62
C THR A 811 -29.85 0.39 6.67
N ALA A 812 -29.34 1.56 7.03
CA ALA A 812 -30.03 2.47 7.96
C ALA A 812 -31.44 2.82 7.46
N SER A 813 -32.41 2.79 8.37
CA SER A 813 -33.79 3.19 8.09
C SER A 813 -33.89 4.71 7.99
N ASP A 814 -34.59 5.21 6.98
CA ASP A 814 -35.00 6.62 6.91
C ASP A 814 -36.29 6.91 7.70
N ARG A 815 -37.04 5.85 8.05
CA ARG A 815 -38.37 5.93 8.68
C ARG A 815 -38.34 5.76 10.19
N PHE A 816 -37.47 4.91 10.70
CA PHE A 816 -37.38 4.57 12.12
C PHE A 816 -36.01 4.92 12.69
N ARG A 817 -35.97 5.21 13.99
CA ARG A 817 -34.71 5.54 14.66
C ARG A 817 -33.71 4.40 14.55
N ASN A 818 -32.51 4.73 14.10
CA ASN A 818 -31.39 3.80 14.04
C ASN A 818 -30.51 3.93 15.29
N VAL A 819 -29.97 2.79 15.71
CA VAL A 819 -28.90 2.70 16.71
C VAL A 819 -27.86 1.71 16.23
N LEU A 820 -26.71 1.63 16.90
CA LEU A 820 -25.80 0.52 16.61
C LEU A 820 -26.39 -0.77 17.15
N ILE A 821 -26.59 -1.73 16.26
CA ILE A 821 -27.09 -3.06 16.57
C ILE A 821 -26.02 -4.11 16.28
N TYR A 822 -26.24 -5.30 16.82
CA TYR A 822 -25.35 -6.44 16.73
C TYR A 822 -25.32 -6.98 15.29
N GLY A 823 -26.51 -7.23 14.72
CA GLY A 823 -26.70 -7.56 13.31
C GLY A 823 -26.76 -9.07 12.97
N ASP A 824 -26.24 -9.94 13.83
CA ASP A 824 -26.22 -11.41 13.65
C ASP A 824 -26.32 -12.20 14.97
N LEU A 825 -27.48 -12.12 15.64
CA LEU A 825 -27.75 -12.83 16.89
C LEU A 825 -28.32 -14.25 16.65
N TRP A 826 -27.42 -15.22 16.56
CA TRP A 826 -27.66 -16.67 16.46
C TRP A 826 -26.88 -17.40 17.55
N SER A 827 -27.25 -18.65 17.84
CA SER A 827 -26.74 -19.39 19.01
C SER A 827 -25.22 -19.51 19.09
N SER A 828 -24.53 -19.58 17.95
CA SER A 828 -23.07 -19.70 17.90
C SER A 828 -22.33 -18.42 18.32
N ASN A 829 -22.97 -17.25 18.17
CA ASN A 829 -22.43 -15.94 18.55
C ASN A 829 -22.76 -15.54 20.00
N ILE A 830 -23.34 -16.46 20.78
CA ILE A 830 -23.72 -16.23 22.17
C ILE A 830 -23.05 -17.29 23.04
N LEU A 831 -22.13 -16.85 23.88
CA LEU A 831 -21.53 -17.68 24.91
C LEU A 831 -22.42 -17.63 26.15
N VAL A 832 -22.77 -18.79 26.70
CA VAL A 832 -23.67 -18.92 27.85
C VAL A 832 -22.95 -19.64 28.99
N GLN A 833 -23.10 -19.11 30.19
CA GLN A 833 -22.75 -19.78 31.43
C GLN A 833 -24.01 -20.43 32.01
N LEU A 834 -23.92 -21.71 32.35
CA LEU A 834 -25.04 -22.50 32.85
C LEU A 834 -24.75 -23.07 34.24
N ASP A 835 -25.77 -23.12 35.08
CA ASP A 835 -25.80 -23.88 36.34
C ASP A 835 -26.96 -24.88 36.30
N GLU A 836 -26.65 -26.17 36.30
CA GLU A 836 -27.64 -27.26 36.18
C GLU A 836 -28.70 -26.99 35.07
N ASP A 837 -28.25 -26.54 33.90
CA ASP A 837 -29.02 -26.13 32.71
C ASP A 837 -29.77 -24.79 32.77
N LYS A 838 -29.71 -24.05 33.88
CA LYS A 838 -30.25 -22.69 33.96
C LYS A 838 -29.25 -21.64 33.46
N PRO A 839 -29.68 -20.68 32.63
CA PRO A 839 -28.82 -19.58 32.18
C PRO A 839 -28.47 -18.65 33.34
N LEU A 840 -27.17 -18.53 33.64
CA LEU A 840 -26.66 -17.62 34.67
C LEU A 840 -26.21 -16.28 34.09
N ASP A 841 -25.45 -16.32 33.00
CA ASP A 841 -24.90 -15.15 32.34
C ASP A 841 -24.60 -15.46 30.86
N CYS A 842 -24.41 -14.42 30.06
CA CYS A 842 -24.01 -14.53 28.67
C CYS A 842 -23.03 -13.45 28.22
N ARG A 843 -22.28 -13.77 27.17
CA ARG A 843 -21.40 -12.85 26.43
C ARG A 843 -21.67 -12.98 24.94
N PHE A 844 -21.76 -11.85 24.25
CA PHE A 844 -21.91 -11.81 22.80
C PHE A 844 -20.53 -11.81 22.13
N ILE A 845 -20.36 -12.55 21.04
CA ILE A 845 -19.09 -12.73 20.32
C ILE A 845 -19.30 -12.77 18.81
N ASP A 846 -18.34 -12.26 18.03
CA ASP A 846 -18.42 -12.14 16.56
C ASP A 846 -19.26 -10.93 16.10
N PHE A 847 -18.68 -9.73 16.22
CA PHE A 847 -19.32 -8.45 15.89
C PHE A 847 -19.10 -8.02 14.43
N GLN A 848 -18.97 -8.98 13.53
CA GLN A 848 -18.63 -8.75 12.13
C GLN A 848 -19.74 -8.04 11.36
N LEU A 849 -20.99 -8.17 11.80
CA LEU A 849 -22.16 -7.61 11.15
C LEU A 849 -22.77 -6.42 11.90
N LEU A 850 -21.96 -5.69 12.69
CA LEU A 850 -22.35 -4.41 13.28
C LEU A 850 -22.92 -3.46 12.23
N ARG A 851 -24.08 -2.86 12.56
CA ARG A 851 -24.88 -2.01 11.66
C ARG A 851 -25.56 -0.89 12.43
N TYR A 852 -25.84 0.21 11.73
CA TYR A 852 -26.65 1.31 12.24
C TYR A 852 -28.08 1.19 11.70
N CYS A 853 -28.94 0.48 12.45
CA CYS A 853 -30.32 0.12 12.06
C CYS A 853 -31.26 0.18 13.29
N PRO A 854 -32.59 0.10 13.14
CA PRO A 854 -33.49 0.10 14.30
C PRO A 854 -33.34 -1.15 15.17
N THR A 855 -33.58 -1.01 16.49
CA THR A 855 -33.34 -2.08 17.50
C THR A 855 -34.15 -3.34 17.25
N SER A 856 -35.31 -3.22 16.57
CA SER A 856 -36.17 -4.35 16.22
C SER A 856 -35.45 -5.43 15.42
N HIS A 857 -34.41 -5.08 14.67
CA HIS A 857 -33.60 -6.05 13.94
C HIS A 857 -32.94 -7.08 14.86
N ASN A 858 -32.31 -6.66 15.97
CA ASN A 858 -31.67 -7.60 16.91
C ASN A 858 -32.72 -8.51 17.56
N LEU A 859 -33.87 -7.95 17.94
CA LEU A 859 -34.97 -8.68 18.56
C LEU A 859 -35.51 -9.78 17.64
N LEU A 860 -35.80 -9.42 16.38
CA LEU A 860 -36.28 -10.34 15.35
C LEU A 860 -35.22 -11.37 14.97
N SER A 861 -33.95 -10.97 14.87
CA SER A 861 -32.83 -11.89 14.62
C SER A 861 -32.74 -12.94 15.71
N LEU A 862 -32.76 -12.52 16.99
CA LEU A 862 -32.74 -13.45 18.13
C LEU A 862 -33.91 -14.42 18.05
N LEU A 863 -35.15 -13.93 17.93
CA LEU A 863 -36.33 -14.77 17.87
C LEU A 863 -36.28 -15.78 16.71
N HIS A 864 -36.01 -15.33 15.48
CA HIS A 864 -36.09 -16.19 14.30
C HIS A 864 -34.89 -17.12 14.13
N LEU A 865 -33.70 -16.75 14.60
CA LEU A 865 -32.46 -17.53 14.43
C LEU A 865 -32.20 -18.52 15.58
N THR A 866 -32.80 -18.32 16.76
CA THR A 866 -32.51 -19.18 17.94
C THR A 866 -33.69 -20.00 18.44
N THR A 867 -34.90 -19.79 17.93
CA THR A 867 -36.11 -20.50 18.38
C THR A 867 -36.74 -21.35 17.28
N ASP A 868 -37.67 -22.23 17.66
CA ASP A 868 -38.58 -22.87 16.72
C ASP A 868 -39.82 -22.02 16.47
N ARG A 869 -40.57 -22.35 15.42
CA ARG A 869 -41.76 -21.57 15.03
C ARG A 869 -42.79 -21.46 16.15
N THR A 870 -42.99 -22.52 16.92
CA THR A 870 -43.96 -22.56 18.03
C THR A 870 -43.55 -21.58 19.14
N THR A 871 -42.28 -21.65 19.55
CA THR A 871 -41.66 -20.81 20.57
C THR A 871 -41.66 -19.35 20.14
N THR A 872 -41.33 -19.05 18.88
CA THR A 872 -41.42 -17.69 18.31
C THR A 872 -42.83 -17.14 18.51
N LEU A 873 -43.86 -17.84 18.03
CA LEU A 873 -45.25 -17.39 18.08
C LEU A 873 -45.79 -17.27 19.51
N GLN A 874 -45.36 -18.14 20.41
CA GLN A 874 -45.81 -18.14 21.80
C GLN A 874 -45.23 -17.00 22.63
N HIS A 875 -44.01 -16.55 22.32
CA HIS A 875 -43.24 -15.65 23.19
C HIS A 875 -42.86 -14.31 22.57
N GLU A 876 -43.13 -14.07 21.28
CA GLU A 876 -42.80 -12.81 20.61
C GLU A 876 -43.34 -11.58 21.36
N GLU A 877 -44.62 -11.59 21.76
CA GLU A 877 -45.23 -10.47 22.49
C GLU A 877 -44.57 -10.23 23.84
N THR A 878 -44.30 -11.30 24.60
CA THR A 878 -43.62 -11.21 25.90
C THR A 878 -42.22 -10.60 25.75
N ILE A 879 -41.46 -11.07 24.75
CA ILE A 879 -40.10 -10.61 24.48
C ILE A 879 -40.06 -9.17 23.97
N LYS A 880 -41.05 -8.77 23.15
CA LYS A 880 -41.23 -7.39 22.70
C LYS A 880 -41.50 -6.43 23.86
N HIS A 881 -42.39 -6.79 24.79
CA HIS A 881 -42.64 -5.99 25.98
C HIS A 881 -41.42 -5.89 26.88
N LEU A 882 -40.76 -7.03 27.15
CA LEU A 882 -39.53 -7.06 27.93
C LEU A 882 -38.45 -6.16 27.35
N HIS A 883 -38.23 -6.22 26.03
CA HIS A 883 -37.27 -5.35 25.35
C HIS A 883 -37.55 -3.87 25.60
N TYR A 884 -38.81 -3.44 25.47
CA TYR A 884 -39.18 -2.05 25.67
C TYR A 884 -39.09 -1.61 27.14
N ASP A 885 -39.52 -2.48 28.06
CA ASP A 885 -39.51 -2.18 29.50
C ASP A 885 -38.08 -2.05 30.03
N GLU A 886 -37.17 -2.93 29.61
CA GLU A 886 -35.75 -2.85 29.97
C GLU A 886 -35.08 -1.60 29.37
N LEU A 887 -35.32 -1.33 28.08
CA LEU A 887 -34.83 -0.10 27.44
C LEU A 887 -35.39 1.17 28.13
N SER A 888 -36.64 1.12 28.58
CA SER A 888 -37.30 2.19 29.34
C SER A 888 -36.63 2.43 30.68
N GLN A 889 -36.32 1.37 31.43
CA GLN A 889 -35.61 1.47 32.71
C GLN A 889 -34.22 2.07 32.54
N VAL A 890 -33.49 1.56 31.55
CA VAL A 890 -32.16 2.03 31.13
C VAL A 890 -32.15 3.51 30.74
N LEU A 891 -33.09 3.97 29.90
CA LEU A 891 -33.14 5.37 29.50
C LEU A 891 -33.57 6.28 30.66
N LYS A 892 -34.47 5.79 31.53
CA LYS A 892 -34.91 6.53 32.73
C LYS A 892 -33.80 6.75 33.74
N SER A 893 -32.92 5.76 33.97
CA SER A 893 -31.78 5.91 34.90
C SER A 893 -30.83 7.04 34.46
N HIS A 894 -30.87 7.40 33.17
CA HIS A 894 -30.08 8.47 32.55
C HIS A 894 -30.88 9.77 32.29
N ASN A 895 -32.02 9.97 32.93
CA ASN A 895 -32.90 11.13 32.76
C ASN A 895 -33.43 11.34 31.32
N CYS A 896 -33.47 10.28 30.51
CA CYS A 896 -34.09 10.30 29.18
C CYS A 896 -35.55 9.84 29.25
N ASP A 897 -36.45 10.64 28.67
CA ASP A 897 -37.87 10.30 28.56
C ASP A 897 -38.11 9.42 27.34
N ILE A 898 -38.17 8.09 27.54
CA ILE A 898 -38.37 7.13 26.44
C ILE A 898 -39.63 7.40 25.63
N SER A 899 -40.68 7.96 26.24
CA SER A 899 -41.93 8.28 25.52
C SER A 899 -41.75 9.37 24.45
N LYS A 900 -40.68 10.15 24.56
CA LYS A 900 -40.27 11.16 23.56
C LYS A 900 -39.11 10.68 22.69
N THR A 901 -38.21 9.88 23.25
CA THR A 901 -37.00 9.41 22.55
C THR A 901 -37.30 8.25 21.61
N TYR A 902 -38.05 7.25 22.09
CA TYR A 902 -38.39 6.03 21.35
C TYR A 902 -39.75 5.47 21.83
N PRO A 903 -40.87 6.01 21.32
CA PRO A 903 -42.21 5.58 21.71
C PRO A 903 -42.45 4.09 21.39
N TYR A 904 -43.33 3.43 22.16
CA TYR A 904 -43.64 2.01 21.94
C TYR A 904 -44.20 1.73 20.54
N ASP A 905 -45.04 2.64 20.02
CA ASP A 905 -45.59 2.56 18.66
C ASP A 905 -44.49 2.60 17.58
N GLU A 906 -43.35 3.26 17.86
CA GLU A 906 -42.20 3.26 16.97
C GLU A 906 -41.54 1.88 16.91
N LEU A 907 -41.37 1.20 18.07
CA LEU A 907 -40.87 -0.17 18.13
C LEU A 907 -41.79 -1.13 17.37
N VAL A 908 -43.12 -1.04 17.60
CA VAL A 908 -44.10 -1.90 16.93
C VAL A 908 -44.05 -1.66 15.41
N GLY A 909 -44.06 -0.40 14.98
CA GLY A 909 -43.95 -0.04 13.57
C GLY A 909 -42.64 -0.54 12.94
N ALA A 910 -41.52 -0.47 13.67
CA ALA A 910 -40.23 -0.95 13.19
C ALA A 910 -40.16 -2.50 13.11
N ILE A 911 -40.83 -3.21 14.03
CA ILE A 911 -40.96 -4.67 13.97
C ILE A 911 -41.77 -5.08 12.74
N ASP A 912 -42.95 -4.48 12.54
CA ASP A 912 -43.82 -4.81 11.41
C ASP A 912 -43.16 -4.43 10.08
N TYR A 913 -42.41 -3.33 10.07
CA TYR A 913 -41.63 -2.92 8.91
C TYR A 913 -40.58 -3.96 8.50
N MET A 914 -39.84 -4.55 9.44
CA MET A 914 -38.72 -5.47 9.14
C MET A 914 -39.09 -6.96 9.10
N ARG A 915 -40.31 -7.30 9.54
CA ARG A 915 -40.72 -8.70 9.78
C ARG A 915 -40.45 -9.60 8.57
N VAL A 916 -40.83 -9.15 7.38
CA VAL A 916 -40.71 -9.95 6.14
C VAL A 916 -39.24 -10.26 5.83
N GLU A 917 -38.37 -9.28 5.98
CA GLU A 917 -36.95 -9.42 5.67
C GLU A 917 -36.21 -10.22 6.72
N MET A 918 -36.61 -10.10 7.99
CA MET A 918 -36.02 -10.91 9.07
C MET A 918 -36.37 -12.38 8.92
N VAL A 919 -37.59 -12.71 8.48
CA VAL A 919 -37.93 -14.08 8.09
C VAL A 919 -37.08 -14.54 6.92
N LEU A 920 -36.93 -13.73 5.87
CA LEU A 920 -36.11 -14.08 4.70
C LEU A 920 -34.64 -14.32 5.10
N GLN A 921 -34.09 -13.45 5.95
CA GLN A 921 -32.75 -13.60 6.53
C GLN A 921 -32.64 -14.89 7.34
N ALA A 922 -33.64 -15.18 8.19
CA ALA A 922 -33.64 -16.40 8.99
C ALA A 922 -33.68 -17.66 8.13
N ALA A 923 -34.47 -17.69 7.06
CA ALA A 923 -34.48 -18.78 6.10
C ALA A 923 -33.11 -18.95 5.42
N MET A 924 -32.47 -17.84 5.02
CA MET A 924 -31.13 -17.85 4.42
C MET A 924 -30.05 -18.36 5.37
N TYR A 925 -30.10 -17.94 6.64
CA TYR A 925 -29.07 -18.24 7.63
C TYR A 925 -29.24 -19.68 8.15
N THR A 926 -30.47 -20.15 8.33
CA THR A 926 -30.77 -21.55 8.72
C THR A 926 -30.09 -22.58 7.82
N MET A 927 -29.84 -22.24 6.55
CA MET A 927 -29.13 -23.10 5.59
C MET A 927 -27.75 -23.56 6.05
N PHE A 928 -27.04 -22.75 6.83
CA PHE A 928 -25.71 -23.08 7.35
C PHE A 928 -25.61 -22.98 8.88
N ASN A 929 -26.49 -22.23 9.53
CA ASN A 929 -26.52 -22.06 10.99
C ASN A 929 -26.69 -23.36 11.78
N MET A 930 -27.34 -24.34 11.19
CA MET A 930 -27.65 -25.61 11.84
C MET A 930 -26.69 -26.74 11.45
N CYS A 931 -25.67 -26.43 10.65
CA CYS A 931 -24.64 -27.39 10.23
C CYS A 931 -23.68 -27.69 11.37
N THR A 932 -23.20 -28.92 11.46
CA THR A 932 -22.14 -29.27 12.43
C THR A 932 -20.79 -28.72 11.96
N PRO A 933 -19.78 -28.61 12.85
CA PRO A 933 -18.42 -28.25 12.43
C PRO A 933 -17.89 -29.09 11.26
N GLU A 934 -18.21 -30.39 11.21
CA GLU A 934 -17.81 -31.26 10.10
C GLU A 934 -18.52 -30.90 8.79
N ASP A 935 -19.79 -30.51 8.85
CA ASP A 935 -20.54 -30.06 7.68
C ASP A 935 -19.96 -28.76 7.12
N ILE A 936 -19.64 -27.80 8.01
CA ILE A 936 -18.96 -26.56 7.63
C ILE A 936 -17.57 -26.84 7.08
N ALA A 937 -16.80 -27.74 7.71
CA ALA A 937 -15.50 -28.16 7.20
C ALA A 937 -15.62 -28.72 5.77
N SER A 938 -16.61 -29.59 5.51
CA SER A 938 -16.86 -30.16 4.18
C SER A 938 -17.31 -29.14 3.13
N LEU A 939 -17.84 -28.00 3.56
CA LEU A 939 -18.15 -26.89 2.68
C LEU A 939 -16.89 -26.10 2.29
N LEU A 940 -15.95 -26.02 3.23
CA LEU A 940 -14.71 -25.24 3.13
C LEU A 940 -13.51 -26.08 2.65
N THR A 941 -13.69 -27.38 2.37
CA THR A 941 -12.59 -28.30 2.00
C THR A 941 -11.91 -27.95 0.69
N ASP A 942 -12.65 -27.44 -0.29
CA ASP A 942 -12.11 -27.05 -1.60
C ASP A 942 -12.78 -25.77 -2.14
N GLU A 943 -12.04 -25.04 -2.95
CA GLU A 943 -12.42 -23.72 -3.45
C GLU A 943 -13.63 -23.77 -4.39
N GLU A 944 -13.83 -24.86 -5.12
CA GLU A 944 -14.97 -25.03 -6.04
C GLU A 944 -16.28 -25.20 -5.27
N THR A 945 -16.30 -26.11 -4.29
CA THR A 945 -17.46 -26.34 -3.41
C THR A 945 -17.84 -25.07 -2.65
N CYS A 946 -16.85 -24.37 -2.11
CA CYS A 946 -17.03 -23.11 -1.39
C CYS A 946 -17.60 -22.01 -2.31
N ASN A 947 -16.98 -21.78 -3.47
CA ASN A 947 -17.45 -20.77 -4.43
C ASN A 947 -18.86 -21.08 -4.95
N ARG A 948 -19.16 -22.34 -5.23
CA ARG A 948 -20.49 -22.75 -5.68
C ARG A 948 -21.54 -22.40 -4.63
N PHE A 949 -21.30 -22.72 -3.36
CA PHE A 949 -22.24 -22.43 -2.29
C PHE A 949 -22.44 -20.92 -2.05
N PHE A 950 -21.36 -20.15 -2.06
CA PHE A 950 -21.43 -18.72 -1.79
C PHE A 950 -21.98 -17.93 -2.99
N PHE A 951 -21.69 -18.32 -4.23
CA PHE A 951 -21.87 -17.46 -5.39
C PHE A 951 -22.63 -18.06 -6.57
N GLU A 952 -23.06 -19.33 -6.50
CA GLU A 952 -23.76 -20.02 -7.60
C GLU A 952 -25.06 -20.72 -7.18
N ASP A 953 -24.97 -21.82 -6.42
CA ASP A 953 -26.09 -22.68 -6.05
C ASP A 953 -25.86 -23.42 -4.73
N ARG A 954 -26.92 -23.53 -3.92
CA ARG A 954 -26.94 -24.21 -2.62
C ARG A 954 -27.74 -25.51 -2.62
N ILE A 955 -28.53 -25.78 -3.66
CA ILE A 955 -29.59 -26.80 -3.59
C ILE A 955 -29.06 -28.21 -3.26
N ASP A 956 -27.93 -28.61 -3.85
CA ASP A 956 -27.33 -29.92 -3.60
C ASP A 956 -26.87 -30.07 -2.14
N PHE A 957 -26.29 -29.00 -1.59
CA PHE A 957 -25.90 -28.97 -0.18
C PHE A 957 -27.12 -29.07 0.74
N LEU A 958 -28.16 -28.27 0.46
CA LEU A 958 -29.40 -28.29 1.24
C LEU A 958 -30.09 -29.66 1.20
N ALA A 959 -30.12 -30.31 0.03
CA ALA A 959 -30.68 -31.65 -0.12
C ALA A 959 -29.92 -32.68 0.74
N ARG A 960 -28.58 -32.64 0.73
CA ARG A 960 -27.75 -33.51 1.59
C ARG A 960 -28.00 -33.26 3.07
N MET A 961 -28.08 -31.99 3.50
CA MET A 961 -28.35 -31.63 4.89
C MET A 961 -29.74 -32.07 5.36
N CYS A 962 -30.76 -31.88 4.53
CA CYS A 962 -32.13 -32.34 4.82
C CYS A 962 -32.23 -33.87 4.91
N GLN A 963 -31.40 -34.61 4.18
CA GLN A 963 -31.29 -36.07 4.31
C GLN A 963 -30.53 -36.48 5.57
N LYS A 964 -29.48 -35.73 5.94
CA LYS A 964 -28.64 -36.01 7.11
C LYS A 964 -29.34 -35.76 8.44
N SER A 965 -30.16 -34.72 8.55
CA SER A 965 -30.79 -34.30 9.81
C SER A 965 -32.27 -33.96 9.66
N HIS A 966 -33.12 -34.74 10.34
CA HIS A 966 -34.56 -34.48 10.42
C HIS A 966 -34.86 -33.14 11.11
N ILE A 967 -34.08 -32.77 12.13
CA ILE A 967 -34.23 -31.50 12.84
C ILE A 967 -33.94 -30.33 11.89
N TYR A 968 -32.86 -30.43 11.11
CA TYR A 968 -32.52 -29.44 10.09
C TYR A 968 -33.64 -29.29 9.06
N LYS A 969 -34.12 -30.41 8.50
CA LYS A 969 -35.23 -30.41 7.52
C LYS A 969 -36.49 -29.78 8.10
N THR A 970 -36.84 -30.11 9.34
CA THR A 970 -38.02 -29.55 9.99
C THR A 970 -37.89 -28.04 10.18
N ARG A 971 -36.75 -27.57 10.70
CA ARG A 971 -36.53 -26.14 10.97
C ARG A 971 -36.43 -25.31 9.70
N LEU A 972 -35.76 -25.81 8.67
CA LEU A 972 -35.72 -25.13 7.37
C LEU A 972 -37.13 -25.06 6.77
N GLY A 973 -37.91 -26.15 6.82
CA GLY A 973 -39.31 -26.15 6.38
C GLY A 973 -40.19 -25.14 7.13
N GLU A 974 -40.07 -25.06 8.45
CA GLU A 974 -40.73 -24.03 9.28
C GLU A 974 -40.41 -22.61 8.82
N ARG A 975 -39.13 -22.31 8.55
CA ARG A 975 -38.70 -20.98 8.11
C ARG A 975 -39.14 -20.66 6.68
N LEU A 976 -39.21 -21.65 5.81
CA LEU A 976 -39.79 -21.49 4.47
C LEU A 976 -41.30 -21.23 4.52
N LEU A 977 -42.03 -21.87 5.45
CA LEU A 977 -43.45 -21.60 5.69
C LEU A 977 -43.71 -20.19 6.22
N ASP A 978 -42.77 -19.65 7.00
CA ASP A 978 -42.85 -18.29 7.54
C ASP A 978 -42.62 -17.19 6.47
N VAL A 979 -42.32 -17.56 5.21
CA VAL A 979 -42.23 -16.65 4.04
C VAL A 979 -43.54 -16.68 3.19
N PRO A 980 -44.70 -16.13 3.63
CA PRO A 980 -45.89 -16.13 2.81
C PRO A 980 -45.78 -15.20 1.60
N ILE A 981 -46.31 -15.68 0.47
CA ILE A 981 -46.34 -14.96 -0.81
C ILE A 981 -47.28 -13.76 -0.79
N SER A 982 -48.35 -13.79 0.02
CA SER A 982 -49.24 -12.65 0.26
C SER A 982 -48.53 -11.50 0.99
N THR A 983 -47.54 -11.79 1.83
CA THR A 983 -46.80 -10.80 2.62
C THR A 983 -45.78 -10.03 1.77
N LEU A 984 -45.26 -10.67 0.72
CA LEU A 984 -44.44 -10.00 -0.31
C LEU A 984 -45.25 -9.00 -1.14
N GLN A 985 -46.51 -9.33 -1.45
CA GLN A 985 -47.43 -8.45 -2.17
C GLN A 985 -47.79 -7.20 -1.36
N TRP A 986 -47.95 -7.32 -0.04
CA TRP A 986 -48.17 -6.19 0.87
C TRP A 986 -46.92 -5.32 1.05
N ALA A 987 -45.73 -5.91 1.23
CA ALA A 987 -44.47 -5.19 1.33
C ALA A 987 -44.16 -4.36 0.07
N TRP A 988 -44.61 -4.81 -1.12
CA TRP A 988 -44.53 -4.03 -2.37
C TRP A 988 -45.55 -2.90 -2.45
N SER A 989 -46.75 -3.03 -1.86
CA SER A 989 -47.77 -1.97 -1.89
C SER A 989 -47.49 -0.81 -0.94
N GLU A 990 -46.86 -1.07 0.22
CA GLU A 990 -46.57 -0.05 1.24
C GLU A 990 -45.31 0.80 0.93
N ARG A 991 -44.36 0.28 0.14
CA ARG A 991 -43.03 0.90 -0.04
C ARG A 991 -42.85 1.69 -1.34
N GLY A 992 -43.91 1.90 -2.11
CA GLY A 992 -43.87 2.77 -3.30
C GLY A 992 -43.12 2.22 -4.52
N VAL A 993 -42.74 0.93 -4.55
CA VAL A 993 -42.10 0.30 -5.73
C VAL A 993 -43.14 -0.25 -6.69
N GLY A 994 -43.79 0.67 -7.41
CA GLY A 994 -44.63 0.39 -8.57
C GLY A 994 -46.00 -0.18 -8.21
N LYS A 995 -47.05 0.61 -8.42
CA LYS A 995 -48.44 0.11 -8.47
C LYS A 995 -48.49 -1.16 -9.33
N PRO A 996 -49.10 -2.26 -8.87
CA PRO A 996 -49.57 -3.27 -9.80
C PRO A 996 -50.64 -2.59 -10.65
N ASP A 997 -50.49 -2.60 -11.97
CA ASP A 997 -51.62 -2.35 -12.86
C ASP A 997 -52.70 -3.36 -12.49
N THR A 998 -53.80 -2.84 -11.96
CA THR A 998 -55.05 -3.58 -11.84
C THR A 998 -55.65 -3.72 -13.24
N GLN A 999 -55.29 -4.81 -13.93
CA GLN A 999 -56.11 -5.45 -14.96
C GLN A 999 -55.98 -6.97 -14.87
#